data_AF-A0A158DGZ8-F1
#
_entry.id   AF-A0A158DGZ8-F1
#
_cell.length_a   1.000
_cell.length_b   1.000
_cell.length_c   1.000
_cell.angle_alpha   90.00
_cell.angle_beta   90.00
_cell.angle_gamma   90.00
#
_symmetry.space_group_name_H-M   'P 1'
#
loop_
_entity.id
_entity.type
_entity.pdbx_description
1 polymer ?
#
loop_
_entity_poly.entity_id
_entity_poly.type
_entity_poly.pdbx_seq_one_letter_code
_entity_poly.pdbx_strand_id
1 'polypeptide(L)'
;MPNINMFGNALLGIAQGFDNYQKTQSDLDYLRQSRAQQLVANDQANQLNQLKIAQEQQQVQLADDVNNYARRSLAPDDGSAGNALAGTDRTPTQQGQAIAGQTAPNAPRGNTVANPFQGGSQGQPAQGPAGGTNTGTGVQAGKSTSGLKTGAYNVDQYAAWDKQFGFKPGTAYALIMAESGGDPNAVSPTGAVGPTQVLPSTAANPGFGIKPGNPRDPEFGLGYFKKMLDLADGNYDIARSYYLNGPNAKSPDAPGTHTYLARQHQFESQFNAGSTAQQSQSAPTPADRVDQAESAGVTMTPVSMGQAVDAQSRMIASYDRAAMQAARDGNMQAAQVLAAKAEAMRGQQLDLSEKRNRVQKDANEQVSKLAVGVVDQPSYNNLISNIAQNPAMQAAVAGLNLSGNFEADRNKLATLASRTLTLTDQADLQFRTDDQRIKDAKERREQEQYDRQRMQEVQQRDAAARADAQRRDDAARQGVPYVPSFASSAPPGTTPQEIAKARQENQKTWQTFDKDTSTQRAGVQQKAQLSSSIYNLVANGGDGFTGGWFNAGKNSLPEKVVPATLSDRQQEFFKQANQLVLAVQASAPPGAQRSAATAAMAGIIQTTKPNLSLSPQANMAIASDLYYGAQSDVEMYKWLDSARRLNPDASPQDLMLQWREYENSIGPAQIYDPKDGKMHINSATVPTLPNGQPNPDYQSPYEYFAHKGAK
;
A
#
# COMPACT_ATOMS: atom_id res chain seq x y z
N MET A 1 52.99 -6.67 -40.84
CA MET A 1 52.25 -6.39 -42.10
C MET A 1 51.02 -5.53 -41.76
N PRO A 2 50.63 -4.59 -42.64
CA PRO A 2 50.18 -3.25 -42.27
C PRO A 2 48.64 -3.05 -42.31
N ASN A 3 48.23 -1.82 -41.92
CA ASN A 3 46.94 -1.15 -42.13
C ASN A 3 45.79 -1.39 -41.12
N ILE A 4 45.81 -0.65 -40.00
CA ILE A 4 44.59 -0.14 -39.34
C ILE A 4 44.91 1.24 -38.74
N ASN A 5 44.92 2.32 -39.53
CA ASN A 5 45.12 3.67 -39.00
C ASN A 5 44.23 4.74 -39.66
N MET A 6 43.00 4.36 -40.06
CA MET A 6 41.97 5.30 -40.56
C MET A 6 40.66 5.27 -39.77
N PHE A 7 40.55 4.50 -38.69
CA PHE A 7 39.36 4.48 -37.82
C PHE A 7 39.50 5.33 -36.55
N GLY A 8 40.72 5.70 -36.14
CA GLY A 8 40.97 6.44 -34.89
C GLY A 8 40.44 7.88 -34.90
N ASN A 9 40.60 8.59 -36.01
CA ASN A 9 40.24 10.02 -36.07
C ASN A 9 38.74 10.27 -36.33
N ALA A 10 38.00 9.30 -36.87
CA ALA A 10 36.54 9.38 -37.01
C ALA A 10 35.82 9.05 -35.70
N LEU A 11 36.38 8.14 -34.88
CA LEU A 11 35.83 7.80 -33.56
C LEU A 11 36.04 8.91 -32.51
N LEU A 12 37.12 9.69 -32.62
CA LEU A 12 37.37 10.85 -31.74
C LEU A 12 36.40 12.03 -31.99
N GLY A 13 35.98 12.26 -33.25
CA GLY A 13 34.99 13.28 -33.59
C GLY A 13 33.55 12.89 -33.21
N ILE A 14 33.21 11.60 -33.29
CA ILE A 14 31.90 11.07 -32.86
C ILE A 14 31.81 11.02 -31.32
N ALA A 15 32.89 10.68 -30.62
CA ALA A 15 32.95 10.71 -29.15
C ALA A 15 32.78 12.13 -28.60
N GLN A 16 33.40 13.15 -29.20
CA GLN A 16 33.23 14.55 -28.77
C GLN A 16 31.81 15.10 -29.05
N GLY A 17 31.15 14.63 -30.12
CA GLY A 17 29.74 14.95 -30.40
C GLY A 17 28.77 14.25 -29.44
N PHE A 18 29.05 13.01 -29.06
CA PHE A 18 28.27 12.25 -28.07
C PHE A 18 28.46 12.82 -26.65
N ASP A 19 29.68 13.21 -26.28
CA ASP A 19 29.96 13.86 -25.01
C ASP A 19 29.29 15.23 -24.92
N ASN A 20 29.26 16.02 -26.00
CA ASN A 20 28.52 17.30 -26.02
C ASN A 20 27.00 17.10 -26.00
N TYR A 21 26.45 16.05 -26.63
CA TYR A 21 25.02 15.72 -26.57
C TYR A 21 24.62 15.20 -25.17
N GLN A 22 25.42 14.31 -24.57
CA GLN A 22 25.22 13.85 -23.19
C GLN A 22 25.39 14.99 -22.19
N LYS A 23 26.32 15.93 -22.43
CA LYS A 23 26.53 17.11 -21.60
C LYS A 23 25.38 18.11 -21.72
N THR A 24 24.83 18.29 -22.93
CA THR A 24 23.63 19.13 -23.13
C THR A 24 22.39 18.50 -22.50
N GLN A 25 22.24 17.16 -22.56
CA GLN A 25 21.21 16.43 -21.82
C GLN A 25 21.43 16.48 -20.31
N SER A 26 22.67 16.36 -19.82
CA SER A 26 22.97 16.45 -18.39
C SER A 26 22.81 17.86 -17.85
N ASP A 27 23.09 18.89 -18.65
CA ASP A 27 22.90 20.30 -18.28
C ASP A 27 21.41 20.67 -18.31
N LEU A 28 20.64 20.13 -19.26
CA LEU A 28 19.17 20.21 -19.26
C LEU A 28 18.58 19.45 -18.08
N ASP A 29 19.07 18.25 -17.77
CA ASP A 29 18.65 17.45 -16.63
C ASP A 29 19.05 18.12 -15.31
N TYR A 30 20.20 18.78 -15.23
CA TYR A 30 20.64 19.57 -14.07
C TYR A 30 19.75 20.81 -13.88
N LEU A 31 19.45 21.55 -14.96
CA LEU A 31 18.52 22.68 -14.93
C LEU A 31 17.10 22.23 -14.53
N ARG A 32 16.62 21.12 -15.07
CA ARG A 32 15.32 20.51 -14.75
C ARG A 32 15.29 19.94 -13.33
N GLN A 33 16.37 19.35 -12.86
CA GLN A 33 16.52 18.87 -11.48
C GLN A 33 16.57 20.03 -10.50
N SER A 34 17.27 21.12 -10.83
CA SER A 34 17.27 22.34 -10.01
C SER A 34 15.87 22.97 -9.95
N ARG A 35 15.13 22.96 -11.07
CA ARG A 35 13.73 23.42 -11.12
C ARG A 35 12.82 22.53 -10.28
N ALA A 36 12.97 21.20 -10.38
CA ALA A 36 12.21 20.27 -9.55
C ALA A 36 12.51 20.45 -8.06
N GLN A 37 13.78 20.64 -7.69
CA GLN A 37 14.19 20.96 -6.31
C GLN A 37 13.57 22.29 -5.82
N GLN A 38 13.57 23.33 -6.65
CA GLN A 38 12.90 24.60 -6.34
C GLN A 38 11.39 24.45 -6.17
N LEU A 39 10.73 23.69 -7.04
CA LEU A 39 9.30 23.44 -6.95
C LEU A 39 8.94 22.62 -5.70
N VAL A 40 9.76 21.62 -5.32
CA VAL A 40 9.60 20.88 -4.06
C VAL A 40 9.78 21.80 -2.86
N ALA A 41 10.76 22.70 -2.87
CA ALA A 41 10.97 23.68 -1.81
C ALA A 41 9.76 24.64 -1.67
N ASN A 42 9.21 25.09 -2.80
CA ASN A 42 8.00 25.92 -2.83
C ASN A 42 6.76 25.16 -2.34
N ASP A 43 6.61 23.89 -2.72
CA ASP A 43 5.49 23.05 -2.27
C ASP A 43 5.57 22.78 -0.76
N GLN A 44 6.76 22.50 -0.22
CA GLN A 44 6.97 22.36 1.23
C GLN A 44 6.64 23.66 1.99
N ALA A 45 7.04 24.82 1.46
CA ALA A 45 6.68 26.11 2.04
C ALA A 45 5.16 26.36 2.02
N ASN A 46 4.48 25.96 0.94
CA ASN A 46 3.03 26.05 0.82
C ASN A 46 2.30 25.08 1.77
N GLN A 47 2.80 23.86 1.94
CA GLN A 47 2.26 22.89 2.89
C GLN A 47 2.41 23.36 4.34
N LEU A 48 3.56 23.95 4.70
CA LEU A 48 3.78 24.57 6.01
C LEU A 48 2.81 25.73 6.26
N ASN A 49 2.57 26.58 5.25
CA ASN A 49 1.57 27.64 5.35
C ASN A 49 0.14 27.07 5.47
N GLN A 50 -0.21 26.01 4.75
CA GLN A 50 -1.52 25.36 4.88
C GLN A 50 -1.73 24.69 6.24
N LEU A 51 -0.70 24.03 6.80
CA LEU A 51 -0.75 23.45 8.15
C LEU A 51 -0.91 24.54 9.21
N LYS A 52 -0.26 25.69 9.02
CA LYS A 52 -0.42 26.85 9.90
C LYS A 52 -1.85 27.41 9.83
N ILE A 53 -2.41 27.55 8.62
CA ILE A 53 -3.81 27.95 8.41
C ILE A 53 -4.78 26.92 9.02
N ALA A 54 -4.49 25.62 8.90
CA ALA A 54 -5.31 24.56 9.48
C ALA A 54 -5.24 24.53 11.02
N GLN A 55 -4.06 24.79 11.61
CA GLN A 55 -3.91 24.97 13.05
C GLN A 55 -4.62 26.22 13.57
N GLU A 56 -4.55 27.32 12.82
CA GLU A 56 -5.29 28.55 13.12
C GLU A 56 -6.80 28.32 13.03
N GLN A 57 -7.29 27.57 12.03
CA GLN A 57 -8.69 27.18 11.91
C GLN A 57 -9.15 26.22 13.02
N GLN A 58 -8.31 25.29 13.48
CA GLN A 58 -8.61 24.45 14.64
C GLN A 58 -8.74 25.28 15.93
N GLN A 59 -7.92 26.33 16.09
CA GLN A 59 -8.05 27.25 17.23
C GLN A 59 -9.32 28.10 17.13
N VAL A 60 -9.72 28.51 15.93
CA VAL A 60 -11.00 29.21 15.70
C VAL A 60 -12.19 28.29 15.94
N GLN A 61 -12.14 27.02 15.50
CA GLN A 61 -13.19 26.03 15.81
C GLN A 61 -13.30 25.75 17.31
N LEU A 62 -12.18 25.66 18.03
CA LEU A 62 -12.18 25.50 19.48
C LEU A 62 -12.78 26.73 20.19
N ALA A 63 -12.51 27.93 19.67
CA ALA A 63 -13.09 29.18 20.17
C ALA A 63 -14.59 29.30 19.87
N ASP A 64 -15.05 28.85 18.70
CA ASP A 64 -16.45 28.79 18.32
C ASP A 64 -17.23 27.73 19.12
N ASP A 65 -16.61 26.57 19.41
CA ASP A 65 -17.19 25.54 20.27
C ASP A 65 -17.31 26.01 21.72
N VAL A 66 -16.31 26.73 22.24
CA VAL A 66 -16.38 27.38 23.57
C VAL A 66 -17.45 28.46 23.60
N ASN A 67 -17.60 29.27 22.54
CA ASN A 67 -18.66 30.28 22.44
C ASN A 67 -20.06 29.65 22.29
N ASN A 68 -20.19 28.54 21.56
CA ASN A 68 -21.45 27.80 21.44
C ASN A 68 -21.82 27.09 22.75
N TYR A 69 -20.83 26.61 23.51
CA TYR A 69 -21.04 26.08 24.86
C TYR A 69 -21.45 27.18 25.85
N ALA A 70 -20.84 28.37 25.77
CA ALA A 70 -21.23 29.55 26.55
C ALA A 70 -22.65 30.05 26.18
N ARG A 71 -23.03 30.01 24.89
CA ARG A 71 -24.39 30.37 24.44
C ARG A 71 -25.45 29.34 24.83
N ARG A 72 -25.13 28.04 24.86
CA ARG A 72 -26.05 26.98 25.32
C ARG A 72 -26.19 26.93 26.83
N SER A 73 -25.14 27.26 27.59
CA SER A 73 -25.20 27.38 29.06
C SER A 73 -25.88 28.68 29.54
N LEU A 74 -26.16 29.61 28.63
CA LEU A 74 -26.92 30.85 28.88
C LEU A 74 -28.31 30.85 28.21
N ALA A 75 -28.75 29.73 27.64
CA ALA A 75 -30.11 29.58 27.13
C ALA A 75 -31.07 29.27 28.30
N PRO A 76 -32.11 30.08 28.57
CA PRO A 76 -33.10 29.75 29.60
C PRO A 76 -34.01 28.63 29.11
N ASP A 77 -34.24 27.62 29.96
CA ASP A 77 -35.16 26.49 29.76
C ASP A 77 -36.52 26.93 29.18
N ASP A 78 -36.84 26.50 27.95
CA ASP A 78 -38.20 26.48 27.42
C ASP A 78 -38.84 25.10 27.62
N GLY A 79 -39.08 24.77 28.90
CA GLY A 79 -39.91 23.64 29.28
C GLY A 79 -41.36 23.84 28.84
N SER A 80 -41.82 23.02 27.89
CA SER A 80 -43.25 22.87 27.56
C SER A 80 -43.78 21.52 28.08
N ALA A 81 -44.45 21.56 29.23
CA ALA A 81 -45.56 20.66 29.59
C ALA A 81 -46.37 21.32 30.72
N GLY A 82 -47.65 21.63 30.46
CA GLY A 82 -48.49 22.52 31.26
C GLY A 82 -48.98 21.96 32.60
N ASN A 83 -49.35 22.85 33.53
CA ASN A 83 -50.75 23.22 33.84
C ASN A 83 -50.80 24.12 35.10
N ALA A 84 -51.88 24.91 35.19
CA ALA A 84 -52.45 25.59 36.37
C ALA A 84 -52.14 27.09 36.63
N LEU A 85 -53.21 27.86 36.39
CA LEU A 85 -53.78 28.94 37.22
C LEU A 85 -53.02 30.27 37.45
N ALA A 86 -53.68 31.30 36.89
CA ALA A 86 -54.07 32.56 37.53
C ALA A 86 -53.04 33.69 37.72
N GLY A 87 -53.40 34.86 37.19
CA GLY A 87 -53.26 36.11 37.94
C GLY A 87 -52.27 37.14 37.39
N THR A 88 -52.82 38.09 36.62
CA THR A 88 -52.56 39.55 36.71
C THR A 88 -51.16 40.12 36.48
N ASP A 89 -51.05 40.90 35.40
CA ASP A 89 -50.59 42.31 35.39
C ASP A 89 -49.23 42.70 36.00
N ARG A 90 -48.22 42.99 35.16
CA ARG A 90 -47.65 44.36 34.91
C ARG A 90 -46.25 44.35 34.28
N THR A 91 -45.96 45.50 33.68
CA THR A 91 -44.88 45.98 32.81
C THR A 91 -43.54 46.32 33.50
N PRO A 92 -42.47 46.66 32.73
CA PRO A 92 -41.05 46.49 33.07
C PRO A 92 -40.29 47.80 33.41
N THR A 93 -39.07 47.72 33.95
CA THR A 93 -38.03 48.78 33.95
C THR A 93 -36.70 48.22 34.48
N GLN A 94 -35.62 48.18 33.69
CA GLN A 94 -34.51 49.16 33.56
C GLN A 94 -33.22 48.78 34.33
N GLN A 95 -32.17 48.53 33.54
CA GLN A 95 -30.80 49.10 33.59
C GLN A 95 -30.10 49.38 34.94
N GLY A 96 -28.86 48.88 35.06
CA GLY A 96 -27.71 49.77 35.32
C GLY A 96 -26.88 49.56 36.61
N GLN A 97 -25.67 49.02 36.41
CA GLN A 97 -24.36 49.46 36.96
C GLN A 97 -24.09 49.51 38.49
N ALA A 98 -23.01 48.80 38.89
CA ALA A 98 -21.85 49.22 39.74
C ALA A 98 -21.21 47.95 40.35
N ILE A 99 -20.03 47.45 39.95
CA ILE A 99 -18.64 47.87 40.25
C ILE A 99 -18.41 48.36 41.70
N ALA A 100 -17.84 47.51 42.56
CA ALA A 100 -16.53 47.68 43.23
C ALA A 100 -16.45 46.98 44.61
N GLY A 101 -15.36 46.24 44.85
CA GLY A 101 -14.94 45.72 46.17
C GLY A 101 -14.04 44.48 46.02
N GLN A 102 -12.79 44.63 45.56
CA GLN A 102 -11.55 44.49 46.38
C GLN A 102 -11.56 43.21 47.26
N THR A 103 -10.74 42.18 47.06
CA THR A 103 -9.27 42.11 47.12
C THR A 103 -8.80 40.70 46.69
N ALA A 104 -7.59 40.60 46.15
CA ALA A 104 -6.95 39.37 45.67
C ALA A 104 -6.01 38.76 46.75
N PRO A 105 -5.14 37.78 46.45
CA PRO A 105 -5.31 36.36 46.78
C PRO A 105 -4.23 35.82 47.74
N ASN A 106 -4.45 34.66 48.35
CA ASN A 106 -3.36 33.81 48.89
C ASN A 106 -3.76 32.32 48.80
N ALA A 107 -3.05 31.58 47.94
CA ALA A 107 -2.83 30.13 48.05
C ALA A 107 -1.58 29.88 48.94
N PRO A 108 -1.06 28.65 49.21
CA PRO A 108 -1.41 27.32 48.70
C PRO A 108 -1.31 26.15 49.72
N ARG A 109 -1.74 24.94 49.30
CA ARG A 109 -1.21 23.59 49.67
C ARG A 109 -2.10 22.56 48.96
N GLY A 110 -1.64 21.57 48.20
CA GLY A 110 -0.32 21.22 47.69
C GLY A 110 -0.56 20.18 46.57
N ASN A 111 0.05 20.40 45.41
CA ASN A 111 0.01 19.49 44.28
C ASN A 111 1.47 19.17 43.93
N THR A 112 1.93 17.96 44.28
CA THR A 112 3.22 17.45 43.79
C THR A 112 2.95 16.45 42.69
N VAL A 113 3.28 16.90 41.49
CA VAL A 113 3.49 16.10 40.28
C VAL A 113 4.68 15.16 40.54
N ALA A 114 4.51 13.87 40.21
CA ALA A 114 5.63 12.97 39.96
C ALA A 114 5.32 12.07 38.75
N ASN A 115 6.20 12.23 37.76
CA ASN A 115 6.40 11.46 36.55
C ASN A 115 6.63 9.96 36.85
N PRO A 116 6.35 9.03 35.91
CA PRO A 116 7.22 7.87 35.81
C PRO A 116 7.62 7.54 34.37
N PHE A 117 8.91 7.76 34.10
CA PHE A 117 9.68 6.94 33.16
C PHE A 117 10.66 6.10 33.99
N GLN A 118 10.84 4.85 33.58
CA GLN A 118 12.02 3.97 33.72
C GLN A 118 12.19 2.97 34.88
N GLY A 119 12.29 1.69 34.47
CA GLY A 119 13.12 0.61 35.01
C GLY A 119 12.40 -0.33 36.00
N GLY A 120 12.28 -1.63 35.81
CA GLY A 120 12.82 -2.58 34.85
C GLY A 120 12.83 -3.98 35.49
N SER A 121 12.57 -5.02 34.70
CA SER A 121 13.20 -6.37 34.72
C SER A 121 12.24 -7.57 34.60
N GLN A 122 12.44 -8.27 33.47
CA GLN A 122 12.44 -9.73 33.26
C GLN A 122 11.11 -10.52 33.19
N GLY A 123 10.90 -11.18 32.03
CA GLY A 123 10.15 -12.45 31.98
C GLY A 123 9.33 -12.78 30.71
N GLN A 124 10.01 -13.15 29.62
CA GLN A 124 9.58 -14.10 28.56
C GLN A 124 8.63 -13.68 27.39
N PRO A 125 8.99 -14.05 26.13
CA PRO A 125 8.24 -13.77 24.92
C PRO A 125 7.27 -14.90 24.53
N ALA A 126 6.01 -14.58 24.26
CA ALA A 126 5.06 -15.53 23.68
C ALA A 126 5.26 -15.60 22.16
N GLN A 127 5.80 -16.73 21.74
CA GLN A 127 5.86 -17.25 20.39
C GLN A 127 4.45 -17.30 19.77
N GLY A 128 4.33 -16.90 18.51
CA GLY A 128 3.22 -17.38 17.69
C GLY A 128 3.44 -18.86 17.33
N PRO A 129 2.37 -19.59 16.98
CA PRO A 129 2.50 -20.72 16.08
C PRO A 129 1.86 -20.38 14.74
N ALA A 130 2.67 -20.44 13.69
CA ALA A 130 2.21 -20.81 12.36
C ALA A 130 1.97 -22.33 12.31
N GLY A 131 0.87 -22.77 11.68
CA GLY A 131 0.80 -24.10 11.08
C GLY A 131 -0.46 -24.93 11.33
N GLY A 132 -1.25 -25.13 10.27
CA GLY A 132 -2.20 -26.24 10.08
C GLY A 132 -3.67 -25.88 10.35
N THR A 133 -4.65 -26.11 9.49
CA THR A 133 -4.76 -26.99 8.32
C THR A 133 -5.85 -26.44 7.38
N ASN A 134 -5.63 -26.62 6.07
CA ASN A 134 -6.67 -26.47 5.06
C ASN A 134 -7.81 -27.45 5.33
N THR A 135 -9.01 -26.94 5.62
CA THR A 135 -10.27 -27.59 5.31
C THR A 135 -11.16 -26.58 4.60
N GLY A 136 -11.50 -26.89 3.36
CA GLY A 136 -12.09 -25.96 2.41
C GLY A 136 -13.40 -25.34 2.86
N THR A 137 -13.43 -24.02 2.85
CA THR A 137 -14.56 -23.25 2.30
C THR A 137 -13.94 -22.23 1.35
N GLY A 138 -14.26 -22.35 0.07
CA GLY A 138 -13.69 -21.52 -0.99
C GLY A 138 -14.13 -20.07 -0.81
N VAL A 139 -13.28 -19.26 -0.18
CA VAL A 139 -13.36 -17.80 -0.24
C VAL A 139 -12.06 -17.33 -0.87
N GLN A 140 -12.08 -17.17 -2.20
CA GLN A 140 -11.02 -16.45 -2.90
C GLN A 140 -11.06 -14.99 -2.44
N ALA A 141 -9.92 -14.46 -1.99
CA ALA A 141 -9.74 -13.03 -1.77
C ALA A 141 -10.03 -12.28 -3.09
N GLY A 142 -11.22 -11.67 -3.19
CA GLY A 142 -11.70 -10.99 -4.38
C GLY A 142 -11.01 -9.64 -4.63
N LYS A 143 -10.93 -9.26 -5.91
CA LYS A 143 -10.30 -8.02 -6.41
C LYS A 143 -10.73 -6.79 -5.60
N SER A 144 -9.76 -6.08 -5.04
CA SER A 144 -9.97 -4.85 -4.26
C SER A 144 -10.57 -3.75 -5.14
N THR A 145 -11.72 -3.24 -4.72
CA THR A 145 -12.41 -2.09 -5.28
C THR A 145 -11.73 -0.81 -4.81
N SER A 146 -10.82 -0.28 -5.61
CA SER A 146 -10.21 1.04 -5.44
C SER A 146 -9.83 1.37 -3.98
N GLY A 147 -9.24 0.41 -3.25
CA GLY A 147 -8.69 0.57 -1.89
C GLY A 147 -9.62 0.37 -0.71
N LEU A 148 -10.82 -0.16 -0.92
CA LEU A 148 -11.69 -0.59 0.18
C LEU A 148 -11.06 -1.76 0.95
N LYS A 149 -11.05 -1.65 2.29
CA LYS A 149 -10.79 -2.78 3.19
C LYS A 149 -12.06 -3.61 3.27
N THR A 150 -12.04 -4.84 2.76
CA THR A 150 -13.26 -5.67 2.67
C THR A 150 -13.29 -6.85 3.65
N GLY A 151 -12.23 -7.05 4.43
CA GLY A 151 -12.08 -8.21 5.32
C GLY A 151 -12.03 -9.52 4.53
N ALA A 152 -12.75 -10.54 4.99
CA ALA A 152 -12.86 -11.82 4.30
C ALA A 152 -13.83 -11.80 3.10
N TYR A 153 -14.57 -10.71 2.88
CA TYR A 153 -15.59 -10.61 1.84
C TYR A 153 -15.12 -9.73 0.68
N ASN A 154 -15.85 -9.73 -0.43
CA ASN A 154 -15.63 -8.84 -1.57
C ASN A 154 -16.83 -7.89 -1.77
N VAL A 155 -16.66 -6.86 -2.61
CA VAL A 155 -17.69 -5.84 -2.83
C VAL A 155 -18.95 -6.37 -3.50
N ASP A 156 -18.83 -7.34 -4.40
CA ASP A 156 -19.99 -7.94 -5.05
C ASP A 156 -20.85 -8.69 -4.02
N GLN A 157 -20.23 -9.31 -3.01
CA GLN A 157 -20.94 -9.93 -1.89
C GLN A 157 -21.68 -8.90 -1.04
N TYR A 158 -21.03 -7.79 -0.66
CA TYR A 158 -21.71 -6.72 0.08
C TYR A 158 -22.88 -6.12 -0.70
N ALA A 159 -22.68 -5.86 -2.00
CA ALA A 159 -23.73 -5.35 -2.87
C ALA A 159 -24.87 -6.37 -3.09
N ALA A 160 -24.55 -7.66 -3.16
CA ALA A 160 -25.53 -8.73 -3.23
C ALA A 160 -26.37 -8.81 -1.96
N TRP A 161 -25.76 -8.67 -0.78
CA TRP A 161 -26.49 -8.60 0.48
C TRP A 161 -27.36 -7.35 0.60
N ASP A 162 -26.85 -6.18 0.23
CA ASP A 162 -27.67 -4.96 0.19
C ASP A 162 -28.89 -5.18 -0.70
N LYS A 163 -28.72 -5.80 -1.87
CA LYS A 163 -29.84 -6.14 -2.76
C LYS A 163 -30.78 -7.20 -2.16
N GLN A 164 -30.25 -8.24 -1.54
CA GLN A 164 -31.01 -9.34 -0.93
C GLN A 164 -31.93 -8.84 0.17
N PHE A 165 -31.43 -7.93 1.02
CA PHE A 165 -32.18 -7.40 2.15
C PHE A 165 -32.89 -6.06 1.85
N GLY A 166 -32.69 -5.48 0.67
CA GLY A 166 -33.30 -4.22 0.26
C GLY A 166 -32.69 -3.00 0.97
N PHE A 167 -31.40 -3.05 1.29
CA PHE A 167 -30.67 -1.95 1.90
C PHE A 167 -30.21 -0.90 0.89
N LYS A 168 -29.85 0.28 1.40
CA LYS A 168 -29.08 1.27 0.65
C LYS A 168 -27.68 0.70 0.36
N PRO A 169 -27.08 1.03 -0.80
CA PRO A 169 -25.73 0.57 -1.12
C PRO A 169 -24.71 0.96 -0.03
N GLY A 170 -23.92 -0.02 0.39
CA GLY A 170 -22.87 0.13 1.40
C GLY A 170 -23.32 -0.15 2.83
N THR A 171 -24.61 -0.40 3.08
CA THR A 171 -25.11 -0.66 4.44
C THR A 171 -24.54 -1.96 5.02
N ALA A 172 -24.57 -3.07 4.27
CA ALA A 172 -24.01 -4.34 4.74
C ALA A 172 -22.49 -4.22 4.99
N TYR A 173 -21.79 -3.50 4.12
CA TYR A 173 -20.38 -3.18 4.28
C TYR A 173 -20.13 -2.40 5.57
N ALA A 174 -20.85 -1.30 5.78
CA ALA A 174 -20.68 -0.45 6.94
C ALA A 174 -20.97 -1.16 8.25
N LEU A 175 -22.01 -2.00 8.27
CA LEU A 175 -22.35 -2.81 9.43
C LEU A 175 -21.20 -3.75 9.79
N ILE A 176 -20.80 -4.62 8.87
CA ILE A 176 -19.76 -5.63 9.09
C ILE A 176 -18.41 -5.00 9.42
N MET A 177 -18.05 -3.89 8.77
CA MET A 177 -16.78 -3.21 9.02
C MET A 177 -16.73 -2.52 10.38
N ALA A 178 -17.84 -1.94 10.85
CA ALA A 178 -17.88 -1.34 12.19
C ALA A 178 -17.84 -2.39 13.30
N GLU A 179 -18.43 -3.57 13.06
CA GLU A 179 -18.53 -4.65 14.05
C GLU A 179 -17.23 -5.46 14.17
N SER A 180 -16.67 -5.95 13.06
CA SER A 180 -15.50 -6.85 13.11
C SER A 180 -14.36 -6.47 12.18
N GLY A 181 -14.50 -5.40 11.40
CA GLY A 181 -13.58 -5.12 10.29
C GLY A 181 -13.63 -6.18 9.18
N GLY A 182 -14.72 -6.95 9.10
CA GLY A 182 -14.91 -8.03 8.14
C GLY A 182 -14.18 -9.33 8.49
N ASP A 183 -13.79 -9.52 9.75
CA ASP A 183 -13.24 -10.79 10.25
C ASP A 183 -14.39 -11.78 10.56
N PRO A 184 -14.46 -12.94 9.88
CA PRO A 184 -15.46 -13.97 10.13
C PRO A 184 -15.24 -14.71 11.46
N ASN A 185 -14.06 -14.61 12.05
CA ASN A 185 -13.67 -15.30 13.29
C ASN A 185 -13.62 -14.36 14.51
N ALA A 186 -13.98 -13.09 14.35
CA ALA A 186 -13.91 -12.12 15.44
C ALA A 186 -14.71 -12.57 16.67
N VAL A 187 -14.14 -12.35 17.86
CA VAL A 187 -14.80 -12.59 19.15
C VAL A 187 -14.56 -11.36 20.03
N SER A 188 -15.63 -10.71 20.48
CA SER A 188 -15.54 -9.57 21.39
C SER A 188 -15.40 -10.02 22.86
N PRO A 189 -14.93 -9.13 23.75
CA PRO A 189 -14.85 -9.41 25.19
C PRO A 189 -16.19 -9.78 25.84
N THR A 190 -17.31 -9.32 25.26
CA THR A 190 -18.67 -9.62 25.72
C THR A 190 -19.24 -10.91 25.13
N GLY A 191 -18.49 -11.60 24.28
CA GLY A 191 -18.86 -12.90 23.70
C GLY A 191 -19.66 -12.82 22.40
N ALA A 192 -19.79 -11.64 21.78
CA ALA A 192 -20.33 -11.52 20.42
C ALA A 192 -19.33 -12.09 19.41
N VAL A 193 -19.84 -12.76 18.36
CA VAL A 193 -18.99 -13.53 17.44
C VAL A 193 -19.27 -13.21 15.98
N GLY A 194 -18.24 -13.38 15.15
CA GLY A 194 -18.35 -13.34 13.71
C GLY A 194 -18.47 -11.92 13.12
N PRO A 195 -18.83 -11.84 11.82
CA PRO A 195 -18.69 -10.63 11.02
C PRO A 195 -19.64 -9.50 11.43
N THR A 196 -20.78 -9.85 12.02
CA THR A 196 -21.83 -8.92 12.46
C THR A 196 -21.90 -8.80 13.98
N GLN A 197 -20.98 -9.46 14.71
CA GLN A 197 -20.88 -9.42 16.17
C GLN A 197 -22.22 -9.70 16.89
N VAL A 198 -22.95 -10.71 16.41
CA VAL A 198 -24.17 -11.16 17.08
C VAL A 198 -23.80 -12.04 18.29
N LEU A 199 -24.46 -11.82 19.44
CA LEU A 199 -24.33 -12.70 20.59
C LEU A 199 -24.93 -14.08 20.31
N PRO A 200 -24.27 -15.18 20.71
CA PRO A 200 -24.84 -16.53 20.56
C PRO A 200 -26.23 -16.68 21.21
N SER A 201 -26.49 -15.99 22.32
CA SER A 201 -27.81 -15.95 22.96
C SER A 201 -28.87 -15.27 22.09
N THR A 202 -28.52 -14.15 21.45
CA THR A 202 -29.37 -13.46 20.47
C THR A 202 -29.64 -14.34 19.25
N ALA A 203 -28.65 -15.09 18.77
CA ALA A 203 -28.86 -15.98 17.63
C ALA A 203 -29.73 -17.22 17.98
N ALA A 204 -29.66 -17.70 19.22
CA ALA A 204 -30.51 -18.79 19.71
C ALA A 204 -31.96 -18.36 19.96
N ASN A 205 -32.18 -17.11 20.39
CA ASN A 205 -33.51 -16.56 20.60
C ASN A 205 -33.59 -15.09 20.13
N PRO A 206 -33.66 -14.84 18.81
CA PRO A 206 -33.60 -13.49 18.27
C PRO A 206 -34.87 -12.67 18.49
N GLY A 207 -35.98 -13.31 18.84
CA GLY A 207 -37.28 -12.65 18.90
C GLY A 207 -37.76 -12.15 17.54
N PHE A 208 -38.76 -11.26 17.55
CA PHE A 208 -39.25 -10.53 16.36
C PHE A 208 -39.70 -11.39 15.17
N GLY A 209 -40.01 -12.67 15.40
CA GLY A 209 -40.38 -13.62 14.35
C GLY A 209 -39.20 -14.13 13.51
N ILE A 210 -37.96 -13.84 13.92
CA ILE A 210 -36.75 -14.33 13.28
C ILE A 210 -36.50 -15.78 13.74
N LYS A 211 -36.14 -16.67 12.81
CA LYS A 211 -35.79 -18.07 13.15
C LYS A 211 -34.41 -18.10 13.81
N PRO A 212 -34.16 -18.93 14.84
CA PRO A 212 -32.82 -19.13 15.39
C PRO A 212 -31.82 -19.52 14.30
N GLY A 213 -30.58 -19.07 14.43
CA GLY A 213 -29.55 -19.26 13.41
C GLY A 213 -28.13 -19.26 13.96
N ASN A 214 -27.16 -19.23 13.04
CA ASN A 214 -25.74 -19.20 13.39
C ASN A 214 -25.27 -17.75 13.57
N PRO A 215 -24.75 -17.33 14.75
CA PRO A 215 -24.28 -15.96 14.96
C PRO A 215 -23.06 -15.59 14.10
N ARG A 216 -22.32 -16.57 13.57
CA ARG A 216 -21.19 -16.33 12.64
C ARG A 216 -21.61 -16.17 11.18
N ASP A 217 -22.87 -16.40 10.86
CA ASP A 217 -23.38 -16.24 9.50
C ASP A 217 -23.72 -14.75 9.24
N PRO A 218 -23.06 -14.10 8.25
CA PRO A 218 -23.40 -12.73 7.87
C PRO A 218 -24.88 -12.53 7.58
N GLU A 219 -25.52 -13.47 6.88
CA GLU A 219 -26.92 -13.34 6.46
C GLU A 219 -27.87 -13.32 7.65
N PHE A 220 -27.54 -14.05 8.72
CA PHE A 220 -28.30 -13.98 9.97
C PHE A 220 -28.25 -12.58 10.59
N GLY A 221 -27.04 -12.04 10.76
CA GLY A 221 -26.85 -10.71 11.36
C GLY A 221 -27.45 -9.58 10.51
N LEU A 222 -27.33 -9.67 9.18
CA LEU A 222 -27.94 -8.73 8.24
C LEU A 222 -29.48 -8.85 8.23
N GLY A 223 -30.02 -10.06 8.30
CA GLY A 223 -31.46 -10.28 8.46
C GLY A 223 -31.99 -9.71 9.78
N TYR A 224 -31.21 -9.83 10.86
CA TYR A 224 -31.54 -9.20 12.14
C TYR A 224 -31.54 -7.67 12.03
N PHE A 225 -30.54 -7.07 11.37
CA PHE A 225 -30.51 -5.63 11.10
C PHE A 225 -31.70 -5.19 10.24
N LYS A 226 -32.10 -5.95 9.23
CA LYS A 226 -33.29 -5.67 8.42
C LYS A 226 -34.55 -5.59 9.28
N LYS A 227 -34.68 -6.46 10.29
CA LYS A 227 -35.80 -6.38 11.22
C LYS A 227 -35.76 -5.13 12.08
N MET A 228 -34.57 -4.70 12.52
CA MET A 228 -34.42 -3.43 13.23
C MET A 228 -34.79 -2.24 12.34
N LEU A 229 -34.45 -2.31 11.04
CA LEU A 229 -34.83 -1.31 10.06
C LEU A 229 -36.35 -1.22 9.85
N ASP A 230 -37.04 -2.37 9.85
CA ASP A 230 -38.49 -2.42 9.78
C ASP A 230 -39.16 -1.83 11.03
N LEU A 231 -38.61 -2.12 12.22
CA LEU A 231 -39.08 -1.53 13.48
C LEU A 231 -38.79 -0.02 13.58
N ALA A 232 -37.83 0.46 12.81
CA ALA A 232 -37.44 1.86 12.73
C ALA A 232 -38.15 2.63 11.59
N ASP A 233 -39.19 2.06 10.97
CA ASP A 233 -39.91 2.63 9.82
C ASP A 233 -38.96 3.06 8.67
N GLY A 234 -37.89 2.29 8.46
CA GLY A 234 -36.88 2.56 7.41
C GLY A 234 -35.83 3.62 7.78
N ASN A 235 -35.81 4.14 9.02
CA ASN A 235 -34.77 5.05 9.48
C ASN A 235 -33.50 4.29 9.89
N TYR A 236 -32.42 4.48 9.13
CA TYR A 236 -31.17 3.74 9.31
C TYR A 236 -30.46 4.06 10.63
N ASP A 237 -30.52 5.29 11.10
CA ASP A 237 -29.80 5.68 12.31
C ASP A 237 -30.52 5.17 13.57
N ILE A 238 -31.86 5.16 13.54
CA ILE A 238 -32.66 4.49 14.57
C ILE A 238 -32.43 2.98 14.53
N ALA A 239 -32.42 2.36 13.33
CA ALA A 239 -32.18 0.93 13.17
C ALA A 239 -30.80 0.50 13.72
N ARG A 240 -29.76 1.30 13.47
CA ARG A 240 -28.41 1.08 14.01
C ARG A 240 -28.37 1.26 15.52
N SER A 241 -29.10 2.23 16.06
CA SER A 241 -29.25 2.36 17.52
C SER A 241 -29.94 1.14 18.13
N TYR A 242 -31.00 0.63 17.50
CA TYR A 242 -31.68 -0.60 17.92
C TYR A 242 -30.78 -1.83 17.81
N TYR A 243 -29.93 -1.89 16.77
CA TYR A 243 -28.98 -2.99 16.59
C TYR A 243 -27.92 -3.00 17.71
N LEU A 244 -27.36 -1.83 18.04
CA LEU A 244 -26.32 -1.69 19.05
C LEU A 244 -26.85 -1.85 20.49
N ASN A 245 -27.97 -1.19 20.80
CA ASN A 245 -28.46 -1.04 22.17
C ASN A 245 -29.67 -1.94 22.50
N GLY A 246 -30.18 -2.65 21.49
CA GLY A 246 -31.44 -3.39 21.57
C GLY A 246 -32.67 -2.53 21.24
N PRO A 247 -33.77 -3.15 20.77
CA PRO A 247 -34.95 -2.44 20.25
C PRO A 247 -35.80 -1.73 21.32
N ASN A 248 -35.49 -1.91 22.61
CA ASN A 248 -36.13 -1.18 23.71
C ASN A 248 -35.38 0.14 24.04
N ALA A 249 -34.21 0.39 23.46
CA ALA A 249 -33.44 1.60 23.67
C ALA A 249 -34.06 2.76 22.89
N LYS A 250 -34.62 3.75 23.59
CA LYS A 250 -35.46 4.81 23.00
C LYS A 250 -34.73 6.11 22.59
N SER A 251 -33.40 6.15 22.42
CA SER A 251 -32.81 7.32 21.75
C SER A 251 -31.48 7.05 21.02
N PRO A 252 -31.29 7.56 19.79
CA PRO A 252 -29.98 7.68 19.15
C PRO A 252 -29.00 8.61 19.91
N ASP A 253 -29.47 9.33 20.93
CA ASP A 253 -28.66 10.27 21.75
C ASP A 253 -27.90 9.60 22.91
N ALA A 254 -27.90 8.26 22.99
CA ALA A 254 -27.17 7.54 24.03
C ALA A 254 -25.64 7.69 23.86
N PRO A 255 -24.88 7.95 24.95
CA PRO A 255 -23.42 8.04 24.88
C PRO A 255 -22.80 6.78 24.25
N GLY A 256 -22.02 6.94 23.17
CA GLY A 256 -21.44 5.83 22.38
C GLY A 256 -22.19 5.53 21.07
N THR A 257 -23.50 5.83 20.98
CA THR A 257 -24.29 5.62 19.76
C THR A 257 -23.88 6.60 18.66
N HIS A 258 -23.64 7.87 18.98
CA HIS A 258 -23.15 8.84 18.00
C HIS A 258 -21.83 8.45 17.34
N THR A 259 -20.87 7.89 18.11
CA THR A 259 -19.59 7.44 17.57
C THR A 259 -19.76 6.24 16.65
N TYR A 260 -20.64 5.31 17.01
CA TYR A 260 -20.98 4.17 16.16
C TYR A 260 -21.65 4.62 14.86
N LEU A 261 -22.65 5.51 14.93
CA LEU A 261 -23.32 6.06 13.76
C LEU A 261 -22.35 6.81 12.84
N ALA A 262 -21.48 7.66 13.40
CA ALA A 262 -20.46 8.36 12.62
C ALA A 262 -19.54 7.39 11.86
N ARG A 263 -19.13 6.29 12.51
CA ARG A 263 -18.32 5.23 11.90
C ARG A 263 -19.09 4.50 10.79
N GLN A 264 -20.37 4.19 11.02
CA GLN A 264 -21.25 3.59 10.01
C GLN A 264 -21.35 4.47 8.77
N HIS A 265 -21.66 5.77 8.94
CA HIS A 265 -21.73 6.72 7.83
C HIS A 265 -20.39 6.85 7.09
N GLN A 266 -19.27 6.85 7.82
CA GLN A 266 -17.94 6.88 7.21
C GLN A 266 -17.73 5.66 6.31
N PHE A 267 -18.04 4.45 6.78
CA PHE A 267 -17.88 3.24 5.97
C PHE A 267 -18.82 3.19 4.78
N GLU A 268 -20.07 3.65 4.92
CA GLU A 268 -20.98 3.78 3.78
C GLU A 268 -20.42 4.75 2.73
N SER A 269 -19.89 5.89 3.17
CA SER A 269 -19.29 6.87 2.25
C SER A 269 -18.05 6.31 1.55
N GLN A 270 -17.19 5.59 2.29
CA GLN A 270 -16.03 4.90 1.71
C GLN A 270 -16.45 3.89 0.64
N PHE A 271 -17.50 3.09 0.91
CA PHE A 271 -18.04 2.11 -0.03
C PHE A 271 -18.53 2.80 -1.30
N ASN A 272 -19.38 3.81 -1.15
CA ASN A 272 -19.95 4.55 -2.28
C ASN A 272 -18.87 5.26 -3.12
N ALA A 273 -17.84 5.82 -2.47
CA ALA A 273 -16.69 6.39 -3.16
C ALA A 273 -15.92 5.34 -3.98
N GLY A 274 -15.68 4.15 -3.42
CA GLY A 274 -15.02 3.05 -4.13
C GLY A 274 -15.82 2.52 -5.31
N SER A 275 -17.14 2.37 -5.15
CA SER A 275 -18.05 1.99 -6.24
C SER A 275 -18.09 3.04 -7.35
N THR A 276 -18.17 4.32 -7.00
CA THR A 276 -18.14 5.43 -7.96
C THR A 276 -16.81 5.47 -8.72
N ALA A 277 -15.68 5.30 -8.02
CA ALA A 277 -14.36 5.22 -8.65
C ALA A 277 -14.30 4.09 -9.68
N GLN A 278 -14.83 2.91 -9.35
CA GLN A 278 -14.87 1.78 -10.27
C GLN A 278 -15.75 2.04 -11.49
N GLN A 279 -16.94 2.60 -11.30
CA GLN A 279 -17.83 2.97 -12.42
C GLN A 279 -17.22 4.05 -13.32
N SER A 280 -16.48 4.99 -12.74
CA SER A 280 -15.83 6.09 -13.48
C SER A 280 -14.81 5.61 -14.52
N GLN A 281 -14.19 4.44 -14.28
CA GLN A 281 -13.18 3.88 -15.17
C GLN A 281 -13.77 3.41 -16.50
N SER A 282 -15.00 2.88 -16.51
CA SER A 282 -15.67 2.36 -17.71
C SER A 282 -16.69 3.33 -18.33
N ALA A 283 -17.06 4.40 -17.63
CA ALA A 283 -18.02 5.38 -18.14
C ALA A 283 -17.44 6.20 -19.33
N PRO A 284 -18.13 6.21 -20.49
CA PRO A 284 -17.74 7.04 -21.63
C PRO A 284 -17.98 8.52 -21.32
N THR A 285 -16.99 9.34 -21.63
CA THR A 285 -17.01 10.79 -21.45
C THR A 285 -17.79 11.47 -22.56
N PRO A 286 -18.21 12.74 -22.39
CA PRO A 286 -18.83 13.50 -23.47
C PRO A 286 -17.94 13.61 -24.72
N ALA A 287 -16.61 13.73 -24.57
CA ALA A 287 -15.67 13.67 -25.69
C ALA A 287 -15.69 12.31 -26.39
N ASP A 288 -15.67 11.20 -25.64
CA ASP A 288 -15.72 9.85 -26.22
C ASP A 288 -17.00 9.66 -27.06
N ARG A 289 -18.13 10.25 -26.63
CA ARG A 289 -19.39 10.19 -27.38
C ARG A 289 -19.33 10.98 -28.69
N VAL A 290 -18.63 12.12 -28.72
CA VAL A 290 -18.41 12.88 -29.95
C VAL A 290 -17.57 12.06 -30.92
N ASP A 291 -16.47 11.45 -30.45
CA ASP A 291 -15.61 10.62 -31.28
C ASP A 291 -16.34 9.37 -31.81
N GLN A 292 -17.20 8.76 -30.99
CA GLN A 292 -18.07 7.65 -31.41
C GLN A 292 -19.08 8.07 -32.46
N ALA A 293 -19.74 9.23 -32.31
CA ALA A 293 -20.72 9.73 -33.26
C ALA A 293 -20.09 10.01 -34.62
N GLU A 294 -18.90 10.61 -34.65
CA GLU A 294 -18.15 10.83 -35.89
C GLU A 294 -17.68 9.53 -36.53
N SER A 295 -17.22 8.57 -35.73
CA SER A 295 -16.86 7.23 -36.21
C SER A 295 -18.06 6.49 -36.83
N ALA A 296 -19.27 6.83 -36.39
CA ALA A 296 -20.52 6.34 -36.97
C ALA A 296 -21.00 7.17 -38.19
N GLY A 297 -20.20 8.13 -38.67
CA GLY A 297 -20.51 8.97 -39.82
C GLY A 297 -21.43 10.16 -39.53
N VAL A 298 -21.70 10.48 -38.26
CA VAL A 298 -22.54 11.63 -37.90
C VAL A 298 -21.70 12.91 -37.95
N THR A 299 -22.12 13.88 -38.77
CA THR A 299 -21.46 15.20 -38.84
C THR A 299 -21.72 16.00 -37.57
N MET A 300 -20.66 16.29 -36.82
CA MET A 300 -20.72 17.11 -35.61
C MET A 300 -20.65 18.61 -35.96
N THR A 301 -21.48 19.41 -35.29
CA THR A 301 -21.50 20.87 -35.44
C THR A 301 -20.68 21.55 -34.34
N PRO A 302 -20.20 22.79 -34.56
CA PRO A 302 -19.56 23.57 -33.49
C PRO A 302 -20.45 23.72 -32.24
N VAL A 303 -21.77 23.83 -32.42
CA VAL A 303 -22.75 23.93 -31.33
C VAL A 303 -22.85 22.63 -30.54
N SER A 304 -22.99 21.48 -31.22
CA SER A 304 -23.08 20.17 -30.56
C SER A 304 -21.77 19.81 -29.85
N MET A 305 -20.62 20.16 -30.43
CA MET A 305 -19.32 20.02 -29.75
C MET A 305 -19.21 20.95 -28.54
N GLY A 306 -19.71 22.19 -28.63
CA GLY A 306 -19.78 23.12 -27.48
C GLY A 306 -20.61 22.57 -26.32
N GLN A 307 -21.78 22.00 -26.61
CA GLN A 307 -22.60 21.32 -25.61
C GLN A 307 -21.88 20.14 -24.95
N ALA A 308 -21.07 19.41 -25.73
CA ALA A 308 -20.23 18.33 -25.20
C ALA A 308 -19.10 18.85 -24.29
N VAL A 309 -18.47 19.98 -24.62
CA VAL A 309 -17.49 20.67 -23.76
C VAL A 309 -18.12 21.10 -22.42
N ASP A 310 -19.33 21.63 -22.44
CA ASP A 310 -20.05 22.04 -21.23
C ASP A 310 -20.49 20.83 -20.39
N ALA A 311 -20.94 19.76 -21.04
CA ALA A 311 -21.24 18.50 -20.37
C ALA A 311 -19.99 17.90 -19.73
N GLN A 312 -18.83 17.99 -20.41
CA GLN A 312 -17.56 17.50 -19.88
C GLN A 312 -17.09 18.33 -18.68
N SER A 313 -17.23 19.65 -18.72
CA SER A 313 -16.95 20.54 -17.57
C SER A 313 -17.71 20.12 -16.32
N ARG A 314 -19.02 19.88 -16.46
CA ARG A 314 -19.88 19.44 -15.36
C ARG A 314 -19.47 18.08 -14.82
N MET A 315 -19.07 17.16 -15.70
CA MET A 315 -18.59 15.85 -15.31
C MET A 315 -17.24 15.92 -14.58
N ILE A 316 -16.28 16.73 -15.05
CA ILE A 316 -15.00 17.00 -14.35
C ILE A 316 -15.27 17.50 -12.92
N ALA A 317 -16.10 18.54 -12.76
CA ALA A 317 -16.45 19.09 -11.46
C ALA A 317 -17.17 18.09 -10.54
N SER A 318 -17.89 17.11 -11.12
CA SER A 318 -18.51 16.03 -10.35
C SER A 318 -17.46 15.06 -9.78
N TYR A 319 -16.46 14.68 -10.58
CA TYR A 319 -15.39 13.79 -10.16
C TYR A 319 -14.42 14.46 -9.19
N ASP A 320 -14.13 15.75 -9.36
CA ASP A 320 -13.32 16.51 -8.39
C ASP A 320 -13.98 16.54 -7.02
N ARG A 321 -15.30 16.83 -6.96
CA ARG A 321 -16.05 16.79 -5.68
C ARG A 321 -16.07 15.39 -5.08
N ALA A 322 -16.26 14.36 -5.90
CA ALA A 322 -16.24 12.97 -5.44
C ALA A 322 -14.84 12.57 -4.92
N ALA A 323 -13.77 13.02 -5.57
CA ALA A 323 -12.40 12.77 -5.13
C ALA A 323 -12.10 13.45 -3.78
N MET A 324 -12.50 14.73 -3.62
CA MET A 324 -12.35 15.45 -2.35
C MET A 324 -13.14 14.78 -1.23
N GLN A 325 -14.37 14.34 -1.50
CA GLN A 325 -15.18 13.63 -0.53
C GLN A 325 -14.55 12.29 -0.14
N ALA A 326 -14.10 11.49 -1.12
CA ALA A 326 -13.41 10.24 -0.87
C ALA A 326 -12.15 10.43 0.00
N ALA A 327 -11.39 11.50 -0.22
CA ALA A 327 -10.23 11.84 0.61
C ALA A 327 -10.64 12.20 2.05
N ARG A 328 -11.69 13.02 2.23
CA ARG A 328 -12.23 13.36 3.56
C ARG A 328 -12.72 12.12 4.32
N ASP A 329 -13.30 11.16 3.61
CA ASP A 329 -13.84 9.94 4.20
C ASP A 329 -12.75 8.88 4.48
N GLY A 330 -11.52 9.12 4.04
CA GLY A 330 -10.36 8.25 4.26
C GLY A 330 -10.13 7.19 3.18
N ASN A 331 -10.86 7.24 2.05
CA ASN A 331 -10.64 6.37 0.90
C ASN A 331 -9.70 7.02 -0.14
N MET A 332 -8.41 7.07 0.18
CA MET A 332 -7.39 7.73 -0.64
C MET A 332 -7.21 7.12 -2.04
N GLN A 333 -7.40 5.81 -2.20
CA GLN A 333 -7.27 5.17 -3.51
C GLN A 333 -8.45 5.53 -4.42
N ALA A 334 -9.69 5.54 -3.91
CA ALA A 334 -10.83 6.05 -4.67
C ALA A 334 -10.64 7.52 -5.02
N ALA A 335 -10.15 8.34 -4.09
CA ALA A 335 -9.82 9.75 -4.35
C ALA A 335 -8.82 9.91 -5.50
N GLN A 336 -7.74 9.10 -5.50
CA GLN A 336 -6.73 9.10 -6.57
C GLN A 336 -7.32 8.69 -7.93
N VAL A 337 -8.15 7.63 -7.98
CA VAL A 337 -8.78 7.16 -9.21
C VAL A 337 -9.71 8.23 -9.79
N LEU A 338 -10.55 8.84 -8.95
CA LEU A 338 -11.50 9.88 -9.35
C LEU A 338 -10.78 11.15 -9.82
N ALA A 339 -9.73 11.57 -9.10
CA ALA A 339 -8.90 12.71 -9.49
C ALA A 339 -8.17 12.46 -10.80
N ALA A 340 -7.65 11.24 -11.01
CA ALA A 340 -7.00 10.87 -12.27
C ALA A 340 -7.99 10.87 -13.45
N LYS A 341 -9.23 10.40 -13.25
CA LYS A 341 -10.29 10.48 -14.27
C LYS A 341 -10.65 11.93 -14.58
N ALA A 342 -10.83 12.77 -13.56
CA ALA A 342 -11.06 14.22 -13.72
C ALA A 342 -9.95 14.87 -14.55
N GLU A 343 -8.69 14.58 -14.20
CA GLU A 343 -7.53 15.08 -14.92
C GLU A 343 -7.49 14.61 -16.36
N ALA A 344 -7.72 13.32 -16.64
CA ALA A 344 -7.78 12.79 -18.01
C ALA A 344 -8.83 13.52 -18.87
N MET A 345 -10.02 13.77 -18.32
CA MET A 345 -11.08 14.49 -19.05
C MET A 345 -10.76 15.96 -19.29
N ARG A 346 -9.97 16.64 -18.45
CA ARG A 346 -9.49 18.00 -18.75
C ARG A 346 -8.66 18.03 -20.03
N GLY A 347 -7.87 16.97 -20.26
CA GLY A 347 -7.17 16.76 -21.52
C GLY A 347 -8.11 16.62 -22.71
N GLN A 348 -9.03 15.67 -22.61
CA GLN A 348 -10.04 15.43 -23.66
C GLN A 348 -10.89 16.68 -23.93
N GLN A 349 -11.16 17.50 -22.91
CA GLN A 349 -11.88 18.76 -23.07
C GLN A 349 -11.09 19.77 -23.92
N LEU A 350 -9.77 19.86 -23.74
CA LEU A 350 -8.91 20.71 -24.57
C LEU A 350 -8.88 20.19 -26.01
N ASP A 351 -8.77 18.87 -26.20
CA ASP A 351 -8.82 18.22 -27.52
C ASP A 351 -10.15 18.47 -28.23
N LEU A 352 -11.27 18.29 -27.53
CA LEU A 352 -12.61 18.54 -28.04
C LEU A 352 -12.82 20.02 -28.38
N SER A 353 -12.28 20.93 -27.56
CA SER A 353 -12.36 22.37 -27.79
C SER A 353 -11.55 22.81 -29.02
N GLU A 354 -10.35 22.23 -29.21
CA GLU A 354 -9.55 22.43 -30.41
C GLU A 354 -10.26 21.90 -31.65
N LYS A 355 -10.87 20.71 -31.54
CA LYS A 355 -11.64 20.08 -32.63
C LYS A 355 -12.85 20.92 -33.03
N ARG A 356 -13.63 21.40 -32.05
CA ARG A 356 -14.72 22.39 -32.26
C ARG A 356 -14.20 23.60 -33.02
N ASN A 357 -13.04 24.11 -32.62
CA ASN A 357 -12.47 25.28 -33.25
C ASN A 357 -12.09 25.00 -34.73
N ARG A 358 -11.47 23.85 -35.02
CA ARG A 358 -11.15 23.46 -36.41
C ARG A 358 -12.41 23.38 -37.28
N VAL A 359 -13.48 22.75 -36.81
CA VAL A 359 -14.75 22.66 -37.55
C VAL A 359 -15.36 24.04 -37.81
N GLN A 360 -15.33 24.94 -36.82
CA GLN A 360 -15.82 26.31 -37.00
C GLN A 360 -14.98 27.08 -38.02
N LYS A 361 -13.66 26.93 -38.00
CA LYS A 361 -12.74 27.55 -38.95
C LYS A 361 -13.01 27.08 -40.37
N ASP A 362 -13.11 25.77 -40.57
CA ASP A 362 -13.35 25.18 -41.89
C ASP A 362 -14.71 25.63 -42.44
N ALA A 363 -15.74 25.70 -41.60
CA ALA A 363 -17.06 26.22 -41.98
C ALA A 363 -17.00 27.71 -42.36
N ASN A 364 -16.31 28.54 -41.57
CA ASN A 364 -16.12 29.97 -41.87
C ASN A 364 -15.38 30.17 -43.21
N GLU A 365 -14.34 29.37 -43.47
CA GLU A 365 -13.55 29.44 -44.70
C GLU A 365 -14.38 29.02 -45.92
N GLN A 366 -15.18 27.95 -45.81
CA GLN A 366 -16.08 27.50 -46.87
C GLN A 366 -17.15 28.56 -47.20
N VAL A 367 -17.82 29.09 -46.18
CA VAL A 367 -18.84 30.15 -46.36
C VAL A 367 -18.21 31.39 -46.98
N SER A 368 -17.03 31.80 -46.53
CA SER A 368 -16.33 32.97 -47.07
C SER A 368 -15.97 32.78 -48.56
N LYS A 369 -15.41 31.61 -48.92
CA LYS A 369 -15.10 31.26 -50.31
C LYS A 369 -16.34 31.28 -51.21
N LEU A 370 -17.45 30.74 -50.73
CA LEU A 370 -18.72 30.76 -51.47
C LEU A 370 -19.29 32.18 -51.59
N ALA A 371 -19.19 32.99 -50.52
CA ALA A 371 -19.70 34.37 -50.49
C ALA A 371 -18.96 35.30 -51.47
N VAL A 372 -17.64 35.11 -51.68
CA VAL A 372 -16.87 35.87 -52.67
C VAL A 372 -17.43 35.72 -54.10
N GLY A 373 -18.02 34.56 -54.41
CA GLY A 373 -18.60 34.26 -55.73
C GLY A 373 -20.04 34.76 -55.93
N VAL A 374 -20.65 35.39 -54.93
CA VAL A 374 -22.05 35.84 -55.00
C VAL A 374 -22.13 37.24 -55.61
N VAL A 375 -22.65 37.33 -56.83
CA VAL A 375 -22.77 38.58 -57.60
C VAL A 375 -24.21 38.92 -58.01
N ASP A 376 -25.13 37.98 -57.85
CA ASP A 376 -26.54 38.09 -58.25
C ASP A 376 -27.45 37.16 -57.42
N GLN A 377 -28.77 37.23 -57.64
CA GLN A 377 -29.74 36.40 -56.93
C GLN A 377 -29.57 34.88 -57.18
N PRO A 378 -29.29 34.39 -58.40
CA PRO A 378 -29.00 32.97 -58.64
C PRO A 378 -27.78 32.44 -57.86
N SER A 379 -26.65 33.14 -57.89
CA SER A 379 -25.45 32.76 -57.12
C SER A 379 -25.69 32.82 -55.61
N TYR A 380 -26.50 33.77 -55.14
CA TYR A 380 -26.95 33.84 -53.76
C TYR A 380 -27.82 32.63 -53.36
N ASN A 381 -28.77 32.22 -54.21
CA ASN A 381 -29.59 31.03 -53.96
C ASN A 381 -28.73 29.76 -53.88
N ASN A 382 -27.66 29.67 -54.69
CA ASN A 382 -26.68 28.57 -54.60
C ASN A 382 -25.91 28.59 -53.27
N LEU A 383 -25.46 29.75 -52.79
CA LEU A 383 -24.85 29.88 -51.46
C LEU A 383 -25.80 29.39 -50.37
N ILE A 384 -27.05 29.85 -50.37
CA ILE A 384 -28.06 29.45 -49.38
C ILE A 384 -28.33 27.94 -49.43
N SER A 385 -28.37 27.34 -50.63
CA SER A 385 -28.51 25.88 -50.78
C SER A 385 -27.32 25.12 -50.17
N ASN A 386 -26.08 25.57 -50.41
CA ASN A 386 -24.89 24.97 -49.81
C ASN A 386 -24.89 25.11 -48.28
N ILE A 387 -25.25 26.28 -47.76
CA ILE A 387 -25.43 26.50 -46.32
C ILE A 387 -26.49 25.55 -45.76
N ALA A 388 -27.64 25.41 -46.43
CA ALA A 388 -28.73 24.54 -45.99
C ALA A 388 -28.32 23.05 -45.93
N GLN A 389 -27.39 22.61 -46.78
CA GLN A 389 -26.90 21.23 -46.80
C GLN A 389 -25.78 20.93 -45.79
N ASN A 390 -25.12 21.96 -45.23
CA ASN A 390 -24.03 21.78 -44.27
C ASN A 390 -24.35 22.46 -42.92
N PRO A 391 -24.71 21.68 -41.89
CA PRO A 391 -25.02 22.20 -40.55
C PRO A 391 -23.93 23.08 -39.92
N ALA A 392 -22.64 22.85 -40.23
CA ALA A 392 -21.57 23.69 -39.73
C ALA A 392 -21.54 25.06 -40.44
N MET A 393 -21.85 25.10 -41.74
CA MET A 393 -22.03 26.37 -42.47
C MET A 393 -23.26 27.15 -41.99
N GLN A 394 -24.36 26.46 -41.64
CA GLN A 394 -25.53 27.11 -41.01
C GLN A 394 -25.15 27.82 -39.71
N ALA A 395 -24.39 27.16 -38.84
CA ALA A 395 -23.91 27.75 -37.60
C ALA A 395 -23.00 28.97 -37.85
N ALA A 396 -22.14 28.92 -38.87
CA ALA A 396 -21.23 30.00 -39.23
C ALA A 396 -21.95 31.30 -39.68
N VAL A 397 -23.15 31.19 -40.27
CA VAL A 397 -23.94 32.34 -40.76
C VAL A 397 -25.11 32.74 -39.86
N ALA A 398 -25.40 31.96 -38.82
CA ALA A 398 -26.61 32.13 -37.99
C ALA A 398 -26.76 33.55 -37.40
N GLY A 399 -25.65 34.23 -37.07
CA GLY A 399 -25.66 35.60 -36.53
C GLY A 399 -25.96 36.72 -37.53
N LEU A 400 -25.98 36.44 -38.83
CA LEU A 400 -26.15 37.45 -39.88
C LEU A 400 -27.61 37.66 -40.31
N ASN A 401 -28.52 36.75 -39.96
CA ASN A 401 -29.93 36.78 -40.35
C ASN A 401 -30.10 37.08 -41.85
N LEU A 402 -29.57 36.21 -42.70
CA LEU A 402 -29.71 36.33 -44.15
C LEU A 402 -31.20 36.25 -44.53
N SER A 403 -31.71 37.25 -45.23
CA SER A 403 -33.13 37.40 -45.54
C SER A 403 -33.59 36.63 -46.79
N GLY A 404 -32.66 35.99 -47.50
CA GLY A 404 -32.98 35.31 -48.77
C GLY A 404 -32.92 36.24 -49.99
N ASN A 405 -32.70 37.55 -49.80
CA ASN A 405 -32.71 38.55 -50.85
C ASN A 405 -31.30 39.14 -51.03
N PHE A 406 -30.73 38.99 -52.23
CA PHE A 406 -29.37 39.40 -52.54
C PHE A 406 -29.12 40.89 -52.30
N GLU A 407 -30.05 41.76 -52.73
CA GLU A 407 -29.91 43.22 -52.57
C GLU A 407 -29.97 43.62 -51.09
N ALA A 408 -30.85 42.99 -50.31
CA ALA A 408 -30.98 43.25 -48.87
C ALA A 408 -29.78 42.76 -48.06
N ASP A 409 -29.12 41.68 -48.50
CA ASP A 409 -28.00 41.05 -47.79
C ASP A 409 -26.62 41.41 -48.35
N ARG A 410 -26.51 42.26 -49.38
CA ARG A 410 -25.24 42.60 -50.06
C ARG A 410 -24.12 42.98 -49.08
N ASN A 411 -24.43 43.76 -48.04
CA ASN A 411 -23.46 44.16 -47.02
C ASN A 411 -23.03 43.01 -46.10
N LYS A 412 -23.95 42.07 -45.80
CA LYS A 412 -23.65 40.87 -45.00
C LYS A 412 -22.80 39.88 -45.79
N LEU A 413 -23.05 39.76 -47.09
CA LEU A 413 -22.24 38.93 -48.00
C LEU A 413 -20.83 39.49 -48.18
N ALA A 414 -20.68 40.82 -48.31
CA ALA A 414 -19.38 41.47 -48.32
C ALA A 414 -18.61 41.21 -47.00
N THR A 415 -19.32 41.24 -45.87
CA THR A 415 -18.74 40.88 -44.56
C THR A 415 -18.24 39.43 -44.56
N LEU A 416 -19.06 38.47 -45.01
CA LEU A 416 -18.67 37.06 -45.12
C LEU A 416 -17.48 36.84 -46.06
N ALA A 417 -17.47 37.50 -47.22
CA ALA A 417 -16.39 37.42 -48.19
C ALA A 417 -15.06 37.98 -47.64
N SER A 418 -15.13 38.96 -46.74
CA SER A 418 -13.96 39.60 -46.13
C SER A 418 -13.41 38.91 -44.87
N ARG A 419 -14.15 37.95 -44.29
CA ARG A 419 -13.82 37.27 -43.01
C ARG A 419 -12.41 36.66 -42.98
N THR A 420 -11.99 35.97 -44.04
CA THR A 420 -10.66 35.36 -44.13
C THR A 420 -9.54 36.35 -44.45
N LEU A 421 -9.88 37.49 -45.04
CA LEU A 421 -8.91 38.42 -45.63
C LEU A 421 -8.49 39.56 -44.69
N THR A 422 -9.35 40.01 -43.78
CA THR A 422 -9.18 41.37 -43.20
C THR A 422 -9.08 41.47 -41.68
N LEU A 423 -9.09 40.37 -40.91
CA LEU A 423 -8.96 40.42 -39.43
C LEU A 423 -10.04 41.28 -38.71
N THR A 424 -11.08 41.69 -39.42
CA THR A 424 -12.03 42.73 -38.97
C THR A 424 -13.25 42.17 -38.25
N ASP A 425 -13.56 40.87 -38.39
CA ASP A 425 -14.70 40.26 -37.70
C ASP A 425 -14.33 39.91 -36.25
N GLN A 426 -15.03 40.52 -35.30
CA GLN A 426 -14.84 40.34 -33.86
C GLN A 426 -14.94 38.86 -33.44
N ALA A 427 -15.76 38.07 -34.17
CA ALA A 427 -15.88 36.63 -33.96
C ALA A 427 -14.63 35.84 -34.37
N ASP A 428 -13.89 36.27 -35.39
CA ASP A 428 -12.66 35.62 -35.85
C ASP A 428 -11.46 35.93 -34.93
N LEU A 429 -11.39 37.16 -34.40
CA LEU A 429 -10.39 37.52 -33.38
C LEU A 429 -10.60 36.74 -32.07
N GLN A 430 -11.84 36.60 -31.61
CA GLN A 430 -12.18 35.77 -30.44
C GLN A 430 -11.78 34.32 -30.67
N PHE A 431 -12.09 33.78 -31.85
CA PHE A 431 -11.72 32.42 -32.24
C PHE A 431 -10.21 32.16 -32.14
N ARG A 432 -9.37 33.02 -32.75
CA ARG A 432 -7.91 32.85 -32.72
C ARG A 432 -7.35 32.98 -31.30
N THR A 433 -7.92 33.88 -30.52
CA THR A 433 -7.53 34.06 -29.11
C THR A 433 -7.84 32.80 -28.30
N ASP A 434 -9.01 32.19 -28.52
CA ASP A 434 -9.40 30.96 -27.85
C ASP A 434 -8.56 29.75 -28.30
N ASP A 435 -8.22 29.64 -29.59
CA ASP A 435 -7.31 28.62 -30.12
C ASP A 435 -5.91 28.71 -29.48
N GLN A 436 -5.36 29.92 -29.39
CA GLN A 436 -4.07 30.15 -28.73
C GLN A 436 -4.13 29.78 -27.25
N ARG A 437 -5.20 30.17 -26.53
CA ARG A 437 -5.39 29.81 -25.13
C ARG A 437 -5.43 28.30 -24.90
N ILE A 438 -6.06 27.55 -25.80
CA ILE A 438 -6.14 26.08 -25.74
C ILE A 438 -4.75 25.46 -25.94
N LYS A 439 -3.97 25.95 -26.92
CA LYS A 439 -2.59 25.50 -27.15
C LYS A 439 -1.70 25.77 -25.94
N ASP A 440 -1.72 27.00 -25.42
CA ASP A 440 -0.96 27.35 -24.23
C ASP A 440 -1.39 26.51 -23.01
N ALA A 441 -2.68 26.16 -22.90
CA ALA A 441 -3.18 25.31 -21.83
C ALA A 441 -2.70 23.85 -21.94
N LYS A 442 -2.59 23.31 -23.17
CA LYS A 442 -2.02 21.98 -23.41
C LYS A 442 -0.53 21.95 -23.07
N GLU A 443 0.23 22.93 -23.55
CA GLU A 443 1.66 23.04 -23.25
C GLU A 443 1.92 23.16 -21.73
N ARG A 444 1.14 24.00 -21.03
CA ARG A 444 1.20 24.10 -19.56
C ARG A 444 0.93 22.76 -18.89
N ARG A 445 -0.10 22.03 -19.34
CA ARG A 445 -0.46 20.73 -18.75
C ARG A 445 0.63 19.68 -18.96
N GLU A 446 1.22 19.61 -20.15
CA GLU A 446 2.34 18.72 -20.44
C GLU A 446 3.55 19.05 -19.55
N GLN A 447 3.87 20.33 -19.40
CA GLN A 447 4.94 20.78 -18.52
C GLN A 447 4.65 20.45 -17.05
N GLU A 448 3.42 20.67 -16.57
CA GLU A 448 3.02 20.33 -15.20
C GLU A 448 3.04 18.83 -14.92
N GLN A 449 2.69 17.99 -15.90
CA GLN A 449 2.80 16.54 -15.77
C GLN A 449 4.28 16.12 -15.68
N TYR A 450 5.13 16.68 -16.53
CA TYR A 450 6.57 16.45 -16.50
C TYR A 450 7.20 16.89 -15.16
N ASP A 451 6.90 18.11 -14.72
CA ASP A 451 7.42 18.68 -13.48
C ASP A 451 6.93 17.89 -12.26
N ARG A 452 5.66 17.45 -12.24
CA ARG A 452 5.11 16.60 -11.16
C ARG A 452 5.84 15.27 -11.02
N GLN A 453 6.15 14.59 -12.13
CA GLN A 453 6.90 13.33 -12.08
C GLN A 453 8.29 13.54 -11.49
N ARG A 454 9.01 14.57 -11.94
CA ARG A 454 10.34 14.91 -11.41
C ARG A 454 10.31 15.31 -9.93
N MET A 455 9.29 16.08 -9.51
CA MET A 455 9.13 16.40 -8.08
C MET A 455 8.91 15.15 -7.24
N GLN A 456 8.09 14.21 -7.70
CA GLN A 456 7.88 12.94 -7.00
C GLN A 456 9.16 12.10 -6.92
N GLU A 457 9.95 12.04 -8.00
CA GLU A 457 11.27 11.39 -8.00
C GLU A 457 12.20 11.99 -6.94
N VAL A 458 12.32 13.32 -6.91
CA VAL A 458 13.19 14.04 -5.95
C VAL A 458 12.71 13.81 -4.52
N GLN A 459 11.42 14.00 -4.24
CA GLN A 459 10.85 13.79 -2.92
C GLN A 459 11.05 12.35 -2.42
N GLN A 460 10.85 11.36 -3.30
CA GLN A 460 11.04 9.95 -2.95
C GLN A 460 12.51 9.64 -2.68
N ARG A 461 13.44 10.18 -3.48
CA ARG A 461 14.88 9.99 -3.28
C ARG A 461 15.35 10.63 -1.98
N ASP A 462 14.88 11.84 -1.66
CA ASP A 462 15.21 12.52 -0.40
C ASP A 462 14.62 11.81 0.82
N ALA A 463 13.41 11.26 0.70
CA ALA A 463 12.81 10.43 1.74
C ALA A 463 13.59 9.12 1.93
N ALA A 464 13.98 8.46 0.84
CA ALA A 464 14.79 7.25 0.87
C ALA A 464 16.17 7.50 1.47
N ALA A 465 16.84 8.59 1.11
CA ALA A 465 18.14 8.97 1.67
C ALA A 465 18.08 9.20 3.19
N ARG A 466 17.00 9.85 3.69
CA ARG A 466 16.76 10.04 5.13
C ARG A 466 16.50 8.73 5.86
N ALA A 467 15.65 7.87 5.29
CA ALA A 467 15.39 6.54 5.85
C ALA A 467 16.68 5.69 5.89
N ASP A 468 17.49 5.76 4.84
CA ASP A 468 18.73 5.03 4.73
C ASP A 468 19.82 5.51 5.69
N ALA A 469 19.87 6.81 6.00
CA ALA A 469 20.73 7.33 7.05
C ALA A 469 20.38 6.71 8.42
N GLN A 470 19.09 6.66 8.77
CA GLN A 470 18.63 6.02 10.01
C GLN A 470 18.95 4.52 10.03
N ARG A 471 18.66 3.81 8.92
CA ARG A 471 18.98 2.38 8.80
C ARG A 471 20.47 2.11 8.92
N ARG A 472 21.33 3.00 8.44
CA ARG A 472 22.78 2.86 8.59
C ARG A 472 23.20 2.90 10.05
N ASP A 473 22.64 3.82 10.83
CA ASP A 473 22.92 3.92 12.27
C ASP A 473 22.35 2.73 13.06
N ASP A 474 21.18 2.22 12.65
CA ASP A 474 20.57 1.04 13.26
C ASP A 474 21.33 -0.24 12.90
N ALA A 475 21.80 -0.36 11.66
CA ALA A 475 22.63 -1.46 11.19
C ALA A 475 23.96 -1.52 11.96
N ALA A 476 24.61 -0.36 12.16
CA ALA A 476 25.81 -0.27 12.98
C ALA A 476 25.57 -0.66 14.44
N ARG A 477 24.43 -0.24 15.02
CA ARG A 477 24.05 -0.61 16.40
C ARG A 477 23.69 -2.07 16.58
N GLN A 478 23.06 -2.68 15.57
CA GLN A 478 22.63 -4.08 15.60
C GLN A 478 23.70 -5.04 15.08
N GLY A 479 24.83 -4.55 14.58
CA GLY A 479 25.89 -5.41 14.08
C GLY A 479 25.52 -6.14 12.79
N VAL A 480 24.86 -5.46 11.86
CA VAL A 480 24.58 -6.02 10.54
C VAL A 480 25.07 -5.07 9.45
N PRO A 481 25.42 -5.58 8.25
CA PRO A 481 25.87 -4.72 7.16
C PRO A 481 24.75 -3.79 6.71
N TYR A 482 25.12 -2.57 6.34
CA TYR A 482 24.20 -1.61 5.71
C TYR A 482 24.22 -1.79 4.20
N VAL A 483 23.05 -2.06 3.63
CA VAL A 483 22.81 -2.08 2.18
C VAL A 483 21.89 -0.91 1.81
N PRO A 484 22.31 -0.03 0.89
CA PRO A 484 21.46 1.04 0.37
C PRO A 484 20.16 0.51 -0.23
N SER A 485 19.07 1.23 -0.02
CA SER A 485 17.78 0.94 -0.66
C SER A 485 17.86 1.18 -2.17
N PHE A 486 17.05 0.47 -2.95
CA PHE A 486 16.97 0.70 -4.40
C PHE A 486 16.62 2.15 -4.72
N ALA A 487 15.76 2.79 -3.91
CA ALA A 487 15.36 4.17 -4.11
C ALA A 487 16.51 5.17 -3.89
N SER A 488 17.43 4.89 -2.96
CA SER A 488 18.58 5.76 -2.70
C SER A 488 19.69 5.60 -3.76
N SER A 489 19.86 4.38 -4.29
CA SER A 489 20.93 4.00 -5.21
C SER A 489 20.51 4.01 -6.69
N ALA A 490 19.22 4.24 -6.97
CA ALA A 490 18.69 4.29 -8.32
C ALA A 490 19.38 5.37 -9.17
N PRO A 491 19.66 5.08 -10.46
CA PRO A 491 20.11 6.08 -11.41
C PRO A 491 19.14 7.27 -11.51
N PRO A 492 19.62 8.50 -11.80
CA PRO A 492 18.75 9.63 -12.09
C PRO A 492 17.75 9.33 -13.21
N GLY A 493 16.49 9.73 -13.04
CA GLY A 493 15.41 9.42 -13.99
C GLY A 493 14.77 8.04 -13.84
N THR A 494 15.15 7.26 -12.83
CA THR A 494 14.41 6.05 -12.46
C THR A 494 13.07 6.42 -11.84
N THR A 495 12.00 5.88 -12.38
CA THR A 495 10.64 6.16 -11.92
C THR A 495 10.30 5.39 -10.63
N PRO A 496 9.33 5.88 -9.82
CA PRO A 496 8.82 5.15 -8.65
C PRO A 496 8.29 3.74 -8.97
N GLN A 497 7.75 3.56 -10.19
CA GLN A 497 7.20 2.29 -10.65
C GLN A 497 8.30 1.26 -10.94
N GLU A 498 9.43 1.70 -11.52
CA GLU A 498 10.60 0.85 -11.76
C GLU A 498 11.23 0.40 -10.43
N ILE A 499 11.35 1.30 -9.45
CA ILE A 499 11.81 0.96 -8.09
C ILE A 499 10.87 -0.08 -7.45
N ALA A 500 9.55 0.12 -7.56
CA ALA A 500 8.57 -0.82 -7.02
C ALA A 500 8.67 -2.20 -7.69
N LYS A 501 8.90 -2.24 -9.01
CA LYS A 501 9.11 -3.48 -9.76
C LYS A 501 10.38 -4.21 -9.30
N ALA A 502 11.50 -3.50 -9.13
CA ALA A 502 12.74 -4.08 -8.61
C ALA A 502 12.56 -4.70 -7.22
N ARG A 503 11.80 -4.05 -6.33
CA ARG A 503 11.43 -4.61 -5.01
C ARG A 503 10.61 -5.89 -5.13
N GLN A 504 9.62 -5.93 -6.02
CA GLN A 504 8.82 -7.12 -6.24
C GLN A 504 9.66 -8.28 -6.79
N GLU A 505 10.60 -8.00 -7.69
CA GLU A 505 11.55 -8.99 -8.21
C GLU A 505 12.45 -9.52 -7.09
N ASN A 506 13.03 -8.64 -6.27
CA ASN A 506 13.85 -9.06 -5.11
C ASN A 506 13.04 -9.90 -4.11
N GLN A 507 11.78 -9.54 -3.86
CA GLN A 507 10.89 -10.31 -2.99
C GLN A 507 10.65 -11.73 -3.53
N LYS A 508 10.52 -11.92 -4.85
CA LYS A 508 10.42 -13.25 -5.48
C LYS A 508 11.70 -14.06 -5.31
N THR A 509 12.87 -13.41 -5.39
CA THR A 509 14.17 -14.06 -5.13
C THR A 509 14.23 -14.60 -3.70
N TRP A 510 13.81 -13.80 -2.72
CA TRP A 510 13.71 -14.25 -1.33
C TRP A 510 12.69 -15.37 -1.13
N GLN A 511 11.51 -15.31 -1.75
CA GLN A 511 10.51 -16.38 -1.67
C GLN A 511 11.07 -17.71 -2.20
N THR A 512 11.82 -17.66 -3.31
CA THR A 512 12.49 -18.83 -3.87
C THR A 512 13.55 -19.34 -2.91
N PHE A 513 14.41 -18.47 -2.38
CA PHE A 513 15.43 -18.82 -1.40
C PHE A 513 14.84 -19.47 -0.14
N ASP A 514 13.79 -18.90 0.43
CA ASP A 514 13.13 -19.42 1.63
C ASP A 514 12.51 -20.79 1.36
N LYS A 515 11.89 -20.98 0.19
CA LYS A 515 11.35 -22.27 -0.26
C LYS A 515 12.46 -23.32 -0.38
N ASP A 516 13.52 -22.98 -1.11
CA ASP A 516 14.61 -23.91 -1.42
C ASP A 516 15.45 -24.28 -0.19
N THR A 517 15.52 -23.38 0.80
CA THR A 517 16.26 -23.60 2.06
C THR A 517 15.40 -24.09 3.21
N SER A 518 14.07 -24.13 3.10
CA SER A 518 13.17 -24.53 4.21
C SER A 518 13.52 -25.88 4.85
N THR A 519 13.66 -26.93 4.03
CA THR A 519 14.05 -28.27 4.49
C THR A 519 15.48 -28.30 5.03
N GLN A 520 16.39 -27.53 4.43
CA GLN A 520 17.78 -27.43 4.88
C GLN A 520 17.87 -26.77 6.26
N ARG A 521 17.19 -25.64 6.46
CA ARG A 521 17.10 -24.91 7.73
C ARG A 521 16.60 -25.83 8.86
N ALA A 522 15.55 -26.62 8.60
CA ALA A 522 15.06 -27.60 9.56
C ALA A 522 16.08 -28.73 9.81
N GLY A 523 16.72 -29.23 8.74
CA GLY A 523 17.74 -30.27 8.81
C GLY A 523 18.98 -29.86 9.62
N VAL A 524 19.52 -28.65 9.41
CA VAL A 524 20.68 -28.16 10.17
C VAL A 524 20.36 -27.98 11.65
N GLN A 525 19.16 -27.50 11.99
CA GLN A 525 18.72 -27.39 13.39
C GLN A 525 18.62 -28.76 14.06
N GLN A 526 17.97 -29.73 13.41
CA GLN A 526 17.88 -31.10 13.91
C GLN A 526 19.25 -31.75 14.03
N LYS A 527 20.14 -31.53 13.05
CA LYS A 527 21.51 -32.03 13.06
C LYS A 527 22.28 -31.50 14.27
N ALA A 528 22.25 -30.19 14.53
CA ALA A 528 22.89 -29.60 15.70
C ALA A 528 22.34 -30.18 17.02
N GLN A 529 21.01 -30.25 17.17
CA GLN A 529 20.37 -30.79 18.37
C GLN A 529 20.74 -32.25 18.64
N LEU A 530 20.64 -33.10 17.62
CA LEU A 530 20.95 -34.53 17.73
C LEU A 530 22.45 -34.76 17.98
N SER A 531 23.33 -34.00 17.34
CA SER A 531 24.77 -34.06 17.58
C SER A 531 25.14 -33.69 19.03
N SER A 532 24.56 -32.61 19.57
CA SER A 532 24.74 -32.23 20.99
C SER A 532 24.18 -33.29 21.94
N SER A 533 23.00 -33.83 21.64
CA SER A 533 22.38 -34.88 22.45
C SER A 533 23.23 -36.16 22.49
N ILE A 534 23.75 -36.60 21.34
CA ILE A 534 24.64 -37.75 21.23
C ILE A 534 25.95 -37.48 21.99
N TYR A 535 26.54 -36.29 21.85
CA TYR A 535 27.74 -35.90 22.60
C TYR A 535 27.52 -36.06 24.11
N ASN A 536 26.43 -35.52 24.64
CA ASN A 536 26.11 -35.58 26.07
C ASN A 536 25.77 -37.00 26.53
N LEU A 537 25.10 -37.79 25.70
CA LEU A 537 24.79 -39.19 25.99
C LEU A 537 26.06 -40.03 26.16
N VAL A 538 27.05 -39.82 25.29
CA VAL A 538 28.36 -40.49 25.34
C VAL A 538 29.20 -39.99 26.52
N ALA A 539 29.26 -38.65 26.71
CA ALA A 539 30.03 -38.03 27.79
C ALA A 539 29.57 -38.52 29.19
N ASN A 540 28.27 -38.74 29.36
CA ASN A 540 27.68 -39.23 30.61
C ASN A 540 27.68 -40.78 30.72
N GLY A 541 28.14 -41.49 29.68
CA GLY A 541 28.06 -42.96 29.53
C GLY A 541 29.13 -43.78 30.26
N GLY A 542 30.25 -43.16 30.66
CA GLY A 542 31.41 -43.85 31.25
C GLY A 542 32.26 -44.63 30.23
N ASP A 543 33.41 -45.16 30.69
CA ASP A 543 34.47 -45.73 29.82
C ASP A 543 34.08 -46.98 29.02
N GLY A 544 32.95 -47.61 29.33
CA GLY A 544 32.41 -48.78 28.64
C GLY A 544 31.44 -48.50 27.49
N PHE A 545 31.18 -47.22 27.18
CA PHE A 545 30.21 -46.85 26.14
C PHE A 545 30.79 -47.06 24.72
N THR A 546 30.47 -48.21 24.12
CA THR A 546 31.03 -48.68 22.84
C THR A 546 29.98 -48.83 21.73
N GLY A 547 29.30 -47.73 21.38
CA GLY A 547 28.34 -47.70 20.27
C GLY A 547 29.01 -47.33 18.94
N GLY A 548 28.78 -48.09 17.87
CA GLY A 548 29.16 -47.70 16.50
C GLY A 548 28.03 -46.97 15.79
N TRP A 549 28.35 -46.07 14.85
CA TRP A 549 27.36 -45.37 14.01
C TRP A 549 26.91 -46.31 12.86
N PHE A 550 25.96 -47.20 13.11
CA PHE A 550 25.46 -48.14 12.09
C PHE A 550 24.45 -47.49 11.13
N ASN A 551 24.46 -47.92 9.86
CA ASN A 551 23.48 -47.54 8.83
C ASN A 551 22.30 -48.52 8.81
N ALA A 552 21.08 -48.01 8.89
CA ALA A 552 19.92 -48.71 8.38
C ALA A 552 19.41 -48.01 7.12
N GLY A 553 19.64 -48.64 5.97
CA GLY A 553 19.23 -48.10 4.68
C GLY A 553 17.72 -47.87 4.59
N LYS A 554 17.33 -46.72 4.02
CA LYS A 554 16.05 -46.23 3.43
C LYS A 554 14.66 -46.72 3.89
N ASN A 555 14.50 -47.92 4.43
CA ASN A 555 13.30 -48.35 5.11
C ASN A 555 13.62 -48.29 6.60
N SER A 556 12.91 -47.42 7.32
CA SER A 556 12.74 -47.44 8.77
C SER A 556 13.21 -48.77 9.36
N LEU A 557 14.25 -48.79 10.21
CA LEU A 557 14.29 -49.89 11.16
C LEU A 557 12.97 -49.79 11.90
N PRO A 558 12.07 -50.79 11.81
CA PRO A 558 11.08 -50.90 12.85
C PRO A 558 11.87 -50.93 14.17
N GLU A 559 11.26 -50.41 15.23
CA GLU A 559 11.71 -50.43 16.63
C GLU A 559 12.39 -51.74 17.12
N LYS A 560 12.36 -52.80 16.30
CA LYS A 560 12.79 -54.18 16.50
C LYS A 560 14.20 -54.57 16.00
N VAL A 561 15.05 -53.66 15.51
CA VAL A 561 16.43 -54.00 15.05
C VAL A 561 17.53 -53.39 15.92
N VAL A 562 17.16 -52.77 17.04
CA VAL A 562 18.12 -52.54 18.12
C VAL A 562 18.23 -53.86 18.90
N PRO A 563 19.40 -54.52 19.00
CA PRO A 563 19.53 -55.73 19.78
C PRO A 563 19.01 -55.49 21.20
N ALA A 564 18.02 -56.25 21.66
CA ALA A 564 17.47 -56.16 23.02
C ALA A 564 18.52 -56.44 24.12
N THR A 565 19.71 -56.91 23.72
CA THR A 565 20.88 -57.14 24.55
C THR A 565 21.69 -55.87 24.85
N LEU A 566 21.34 -54.73 24.25
CA LEU A 566 21.98 -53.43 24.50
C LEU A 566 21.32 -52.71 25.68
N SER A 567 22.12 -51.95 26.43
CA SER A 567 21.62 -51.07 27.49
C SER A 567 20.71 -49.97 26.94
N ASP A 568 19.74 -49.49 27.72
CA ASP A 568 18.80 -48.43 27.31
C ASP A 568 19.50 -47.19 26.71
N ARG A 569 20.67 -46.82 27.26
CA ARG A 569 21.49 -45.71 26.72
C ARG A 569 22.08 -46.01 25.35
N GLN A 570 22.53 -47.24 25.12
CA GLN A 570 23.01 -47.66 23.79
C GLN A 570 21.85 -47.69 22.80
N GLN A 571 20.67 -48.16 23.20
CA GLN A 571 19.47 -48.13 22.35
C GLN A 571 19.09 -46.69 21.96
N GLU A 572 19.13 -45.77 22.92
CA GLU A 572 18.87 -44.35 22.67
C GLU A 572 19.93 -43.71 21.74
N PHE A 573 21.21 -44.07 21.90
CA PHE A 573 22.26 -43.63 20.98
C PHE A 573 21.99 -44.08 19.54
N PHE A 574 21.62 -45.34 19.35
CA PHE A 574 21.28 -45.86 18.02
C PHE A 574 20.09 -45.14 17.40
N LYS A 575 19.07 -44.83 18.20
CA LYS A 575 17.90 -44.08 17.75
C LYS A 575 18.29 -42.67 17.30
N GLN A 576 19.05 -41.95 18.11
CA GLN A 576 19.49 -40.58 17.80
C GLN A 576 20.45 -40.54 16.62
N ALA A 577 21.40 -41.48 16.52
CA ALA A 577 22.34 -41.58 15.41
C ALA A 577 21.60 -41.82 14.07
N ASN A 578 20.56 -42.67 14.06
CA ASN A 578 19.73 -42.87 12.87
C ASN A 578 18.97 -41.60 12.46
N GLN A 579 18.40 -40.87 13.43
CA GLN A 579 17.75 -39.59 13.16
C GLN A 579 18.76 -38.55 12.65
N LEU A 580 20.01 -38.59 13.13
CA LEU A 580 21.06 -37.67 12.68
C LEU A 580 21.38 -37.89 11.20
N VAL A 581 21.40 -39.13 10.72
CA VAL A 581 21.61 -39.42 9.28
C VAL A 581 20.50 -38.81 8.43
N LEU A 582 19.25 -38.87 8.88
CA LEU A 582 18.11 -38.24 8.19
C LEU A 582 18.21 -36.71 8.24
N ALA A 583 18.62 -36.14 9.37
CA ALA A 583 18.85 -34.71 9.51
C ALA A 583 19.99 -34.21 8.59
N VAL A 584 21.07 -34.98 8.47
CA VAL A 584 22.17 -34.70 7.54
C VAL A 584 21.68 -34.72 6.09
N GLN A 585 20.85 -35.69 5.70
CA GLN A 585 20.21 -35.69 4.38
C GLN A 585 19.37 -34.44 4.13
N ALA A 586 18.57 -34.05 5.12
CA ALA A 586 17.70 -32.87 5.03
C ALA A 586 18.50 -31.56 4.97
N SER A 587 19.63 -31.47 5.68
CA SER A 587 20.51 -30.29 5.72
C SER A 587 21.25 -29.99 4.41
N ALA A 588 21.30 -30.93 3.48
CA ALA A 588 22.05 -30.78 2.26
C ALA A 588 21.28 -29.99 1.17
N PRO A 589 22.01 -29.28 0.27
CA PRO A 589 21.41 -28.59 -0.87
C PRO A 589 20.50 -29.49 -1.72
N PRO A 590 19.50 -28.95 -2.42
CA PRO A 590 18.59 -29.74 -3.24
C PRO A 590 19.41 -30.45 -4.34
N GLY A 591 19.17 -31.75 -4.53
CA GLY A 591 19.95 -32.58 -5.46
C GLY A 591 21.23 -33.19 -4.86
N ALA A 592 21.78 -32.65 -3.77
CA ALA A 592 22.94 -33.21 -3.06
C ALA A 592 22.55 -34.12 -1.88
N GLN A 593 21.27 -34.17 -1.51
CA GLN A 593 20.75 -34.86 -0.31
C GLN A 593 21.16 -36.34 -0.21
N ARG A 594 21.13 -37.07 -1.33
CA ARG A 594 21.56 -38.48 -1.37
C ARG A 594 23.07 -38.63 -1.22
N SER A 595 23.84 -37.74 -1.86
CA SER A 595 25.31 -37.76 -1.82
C SER A 595 25.84 -37.30 -0.46
N ALA A 596 25.18 -36.36 0.20
CA ALA A 596 25.53 -35.90 1.54
C ALA A 596 25.35 -36.99 2.60
N ALA A 597 24.27 -37.79 2.49
CA ALA A 597 24.12 -39.01 3.29
C ALA A 597 25.29 -39.96 3.09
N THR A 598 25.63 -40.24 1.84
CA THR A 598 26.72 -41.14 1.46
C THR A 598 28.07 -40.61 1.91
N ALA A 599 28.31 -39.30 1.86
CA ALA A 599 29.56 -38.66 2.27
C ALA A 599 29.73 -38.61 3.79
N ALA A 600 28.67 -38.25 4.53
CA ALA A 600 28.67 -38.35 5.99
C ALA A 600 28.90 -39.79 6.44
N MET A 601 28.29 -40.75 5.75
CA MET A 601 28.55 -42.18 5.95
C MET A 601 29.99 -42.56 5.57
N ALA A 602 30.54 -42.06 4.46
CA ALA A 602 31.88 -42.40 4.02
C ALA A 602 32.97 -41.90 4.99
N GLY A 603 32.81 -40.72 5.59
CA GLY A 603 33.72 -40.23 6.64
C GLY A 603 33.64 -41.06 7.93
N ILE A 604 32.42 -41.48 8.30
CA ILE A 604 32.18 -42.39 9.43
C ILE A 604 32.74 -43.80 9.14
N ILE A 605 32.57 -44.32 7.92
CA ILE A 605 33.02 -45.65 7.48
C ILE A 605 34.52 -45.70 7.20
N GLN A 606 35.15 -44.64 6.68
CA GLN A 606 36.61 -44.61 6.48
C GLN A 606 37.37 -44.62 7.81
N THR A 607 36.77 -44.08 8.88
CA THR A 607 37.33 -44.14 10.24
C THR A 607 36.96 -45.43 10.98
N THR A 608 36.01 -46.23 10.48
CA THR A 608 35.56 -47.47 11.15
C THR A 608 35.43 -48.66 10.19
N LYS A 609 36.20 -49.72 10.45
CA LYS A 609 35.81 -51.06 9.96
C LYS A 609 34.39 -51.34 10.50
N PRO A 610 33.49 -51.98 9.74
CA PRO A 610 32.05 -52.12 10.07
C PRO A 610 31.71 -52.86 11.37
N ASN A 611 32.71 -53.31 12.15
CA ASN A 611 32.57 -54.06 13.41
C ASN A 611 33.36 -53.45 14.60
N LEU A 612 33.81 -52.19 14.52
CA LEU A 612 34.59 -51.58 15.60
C LEU A 612 33.72 -50.80 16.59
N SER A 613 33.74 -51.26 17.84
CA SER A 613 33.39 -50.49 19.03
C SER A 613 34.21 -49.18 19.03
N LEU A 614 33.55 -48.04 18.80
CA LEU A 614 34.19 -46.73 18.92
C LEU A 614 34.42 -46.40 20.40
N SER A 615 35.57 -45.81 20.71
CA SER A 615 35.79 -45.27 22.05
C SER A 615 34.83 -44.11 22.32
N PRO A 616 34.48 -43.84 23.59
CA PRO A 616 33.70 -42.65 23.95
C PRO A 616 34.28 -41.36 23.34
N GLN A 617 35.60 -41.22 23.34
CA GLN A 617 36.30 -40.05 22.79
C GLN A 617 36.11 -39.91 21.27
N ALA A 618 36.15 -41.02 20.52
CA ALA A 618 35.92 -41.00 19.08
C ALA A 618 34.46 -40.65 18.74
N ASN A 619 33.51 -41.17 19.51
CA ASN A 619 32.09 -40.83 19.37
C ASN A 619 31.82 -39.36 19.67
N MET A 620 32.43 -38.83 20.74
CA MET A 620 32.32 -37.40 21.08
C MET A 620 32.95 -36.51 20.02
N ALA A 621 34.08 -36.88 19.43
CA ALA A 621 34.72 -36.12 18.35
C ALA A 621 33.81 -36.02 17.11
N ILE A 622 33.26 -37.15 16.63
CA ILE A 622 32.33 -37.17 15.49
C ILE A 622 31.08 -36.31 15.78
N ALA A 623 30.50 -36.47 16.97
CA ALA A 623 29.34 -35.68 17.38
C ALA A 623 29.66 -34.19 17.44
N SER A 624 30.84 -33.82 17.97
CA SER A 624 31.32 -32.45 18.04
C SER A 624 31.52 -31.82 16.66
N ASP A 625 32.12 -32.54 15.71
CA ASP A 625 32.35 -32.04 14.36
C ASP A 625 31.04 -31.77 13.62
N LEU A 626 30.10 -32.72 13.71
CA LEU A 626 28.77 -32.55 13.12
C LEU A 626 28.01 -31.39 13.75
N TYR A 627 28.15 -31.22 15.08
CA TYR A 627 27.56 -30.11 15.81
C TYR A 627 28.11 -28.77 15.34
N TYR A 628 29.44 -28.57 15.28
CA TYR A 628 30.02 -27.28 14.93
C TYR A 628 29.61 -26.80 13.54
N GLY A 629 29.68 -27.68 12.54
CA GLY A 629 29.23 -27.32 11.18
C GLY A 629 27.73 -26.98 11.14
N ALA A 630 26.88 -27.78 11.78
CA ALA A 630 25.44 -27.54 11.80
C ALA A 630 25.07 -26.26 12.56
N GLN A 631 25.73 -26.00 13.68
CA GLN A 631 25.46 -24.83 14.50
C GLN A 631 25.95 -23.55 13.83
N SER A 632 27.04 -23.60 13.06
CA SER A 632 27.48 -22.51 12.20
C SER A 632 26.41 -22.14 11.16
N ASP A 633 25.82 -23.13 10.47
CA ASP A 633 24.73 -22.91 9.52
C ASP A 633 23.49 -22.29 10.20
N VAL A 634 23.17 -22.75 11.42
CA VAL A 634 22.08 -22.19 12.22
C VAL A 634 22.32 -20.71 12.54
N GLU A 635 23.53 -20.33 12.93
CA GLU A 635 23.88 -18.94 13.18
C GLU A 635 23.87 -18.09 11.90
N MET A 636 24.32 -18.65 10.76
CA MET A 636 24.20 -18.00 9.45
C MET A 636 22.74 -17.65 9.14
N TYR A 637 21.82 -18.60 9.25
CA TYR A 637 20.41 -18.35 8.93
C TYR A 637 19.76 -17.34 9.88
N LYS A 638 20.07 -17.39 11.18
CA LYS A 638 19.60 -16.38 12.14
C LYS A 638 20.11 -14.99 11.80
N TRP A 639 21.38 -14.89 11.42
CA TRP A 639 21.99 -13.63 11.02
C TRP A 639 21.40 -13.11 9.70
N LEU A 640 21.22 -13.97 8.69
CA LEU A 640 20.58 -13.62 7.41
C LEU A 640 19.17 -13.05 7.63
N ASP A 641 18.37 -13.68 8.48
CA ASP A 641 17.00 -13.22 8.78
C ASP A 641 16.99 -11.87 9.53
N SER A 642 18.04 -11.57 10.30
CA SER A 642 18.21 -10.29 10.99
C SER A 642 18.69 -9.20 10.03
N ALA A 643 19.71 -9.51 9.22
CA ALA A 643 20.26 -8.62 8.20
C ALA A 643 19.21 -8.25 7.13
N ARG A 644 18.38 -9.21 6.69
CA ARG A 644 17.27 -8.97 5.75
C ARG A 644 16.22 -8.02 6.31
N ARG A 645 15.91 -8.11 7.62
CA ARG A 645 14.92 -7.23 8.26
C ARG A 645 15.34 -5.76 8.23
N LEU A 646 16.63 -5.49 8.41
CA LEU A 646 17.18 -4.14 8.31
C LEU A 646 17.52 -3.71 6.86
N ASN A 647 17.67 -4.68 5.95
CA ASN A 647 18.01 -4.44 4.55
C ASN A 647 17.00 -5.13 3.61
N PRO A 648 15.77 -4.63 3.52
CA PRO A 648 14.71 -5.28 2.73
C PRO A 648 14.98 -5.30 1.21
N ASP A 649 15.80 -4.36 0.72
CA ASP A 649 16.18 -4.26 -0.68
C ASP A 649 17.48 -5.06 -1.00
N ALA A 650 18.12 -5.70 0.00
CA ALA A 650 19.25 -6.60 -0.25
C ALA A 650 18.77 -7.95 -0.81
N SER A 651 19.52 -8.53 -1.75
CA SER A 651 19.22 -9.89 -2.23
C SER A 651 19.76 -10.96 -1.29
N PRO A 652 19.25 -12.21 -1.34
CA PRO A 652 19.86 -13.32 -0.61
C PRO A 652 21.34 -13.49 -0.95
N GLN A 653 21.72 -13.34 -2.23
CA GLN A 653 23.11 -13.48 -2.66
C GLN A 653 24.02 -12.42 -2.02
N ASP A 654 23.58 -11.17 -1.94
CA ASP A 654 24.36 -10.09 -1.35
C ASP A 654 24.64 -10.36 0.14
N LEU A 655 23.62 -10.78 0.89
CA LEU A 655 23.79 -11.07 2.31
C LEU A 655 24.62 -12.34 2.56
N MET A 656 24.50 -13.36 1.69
CA MET A 656 25.38 -14.53 1.76
C MET A 656 26.85 -14.20 1.47
N LEU A 657 27.11 -13.26 0.56
CA LEU A 657 28.47 -12.77 0.31
C LEU A 657 29.04 -12.07 1.55
N GLN A 658 28.23 -11.25 2.22
CA GLN A 658 28.62 -10.61 3.48
C GLN A 658 28.94 -11.67 4.56
N TRP A 659 28.11 -12.69 4.72
CA TRP A 659 28.41 -13.79 5.65
C TRP A 659 29.76 -14.47 5.35
N ARG A 660 30.06 -14.72 4.07
CA ARG A 660 31.35 -15.31 3.66
C ARG A 660 32.54 -14.42 3.98
N GLU A 661 32.39 -13.10 3.94
CA GLU A 661 33.44 -12.17 4.36
C GLU A 661 33.75 -12.35 5.86
N TYR A 662 32.71 -12.49 6.68
CA TYR A 662 32.87 -12.82 8.10
C TYR A 662 33.54 -14.19 8.31
N GLU A 663 33.09 -15.25 7.61
CA GLU A 663 33.73 -16.58 7.70
C GLU A 663 35.21 -16.55 7.30
N ASN A 664 35.57 -15.78 6.27
CA ASN A 664 36.96 -15.63 5.87
C ASN A 664 37.81 -14.87 6.92
N SER A 665 37.20 -13.94 7.66
CA SER A 665 37.89 -13.14 8.67
C SER A 665 38.31 -13.94 9.91
N ILE A 666 37.51 -14.94 10.29
CA ILE A 666 37.75 -15.80 11.46
C ILE A 666 38.66 -17.00 11.15
N GLY A 667 39.07 -17.15 9.89
CA GLY A 667 40.01 -18.17 9.44
C GLY A 667 39.35 -19.40 8.79
N PRO A 668 40.16 -20.40 8.38
CA PRO A 668 39.66 -21.56 7.65
C PRO A 668 38.67 -22.38 8.48
N ALA A 669 37.77 -23.09 7.80
CA ALA A 669 36.77 -23.95 8.42
C ALA A 669 37.37 -25.10 9.26
N GLN A 670 38.66 -25.42 9.05
CA GLN A 670 39.41 -26.35 9.88
C GLN A 670 40.77 -25.75 10.27
N ILE A 671 41.15 -25.94 11.53
CA ILE A 671 42.40 -25.44 12.12
C ILE A 671 43.21 -26.64 12.60
N TYR A 672 44.52 -26.62 12.36
CA TYR A 672 45.46 -27.61 12.88
C TYR A 672 45.78 -27.32 14.35
N ASP A 673 45.53 -28.28 15.25
CA ASP A 673 46.00 -28.19 16.64
C ASP A 673 47.38 -28.88 16.78
N PRO A 674 48.47 -28.13 17.01
CA PRO A 674 49.80 -28.69 17.15
C PRO A 674 49.98 -29.53 18.42
N LYS A 675 49.08 -29.47 19.40
CA LYS A 675 49.17 -30.25 20.65
C LYS A 675 48.80 -31.70 20.47
N ASP A 676 47.79 -31.98 19.64
CA ASP A 676 47.34 -33.34 19.35
C ASP A 676 47.65 -33.79 17.91
N GLY A 677 48.16 -32.88 17.08
CA GLY A 677 48.63 -33.13 15.73
C GLY A 677 47.51 -33.37 14.72
N LYS A 678 46.29 -32.89 14.99
CA LYS A 678 45.09 -33.15 14.18
C LYS A 678 44.43 -31.87 13.66
N MET A 679 43.62 -32.03 12.62
CA MET A 679 42.73 -30.97 12.12
C MET A 679 41.41 -31.01 12.90
N HIS A 680 40.96 -29.85 13.38
CA HIS A 680 39.68 -29.66 14.07
C HIS A 680 38.82 -28.65 13.32
N ILE A 681 37.50 -28.74 13.43
CA ILE A 681 36.62 -27.70 12.89
C ILE A 681 36.81 -26.41 13.68
N ASN A 682 36.89 -25.29 12.96
CA ASN A 682 36.94 -23.97 13.58
C ASN A 682 35.61 -23.69 14.29
N SER A 683 35.65 -23.55 15.62
CA SER A 683 34.47 -23.32 16.44
C SER A 683 34.08 -21.83 16.54
N ALA A 684 34.84 -20.91 15.94
CA ALA A 684 34.66 -19.46 16.13
C ALA A 684 33.29 -18.94 15.67
N THR A 685 32.59 -19.63 14.78
CA THR A 685 31.22 -19.28 14.37
C THR A 685 30.13 -19.76 15.34
N VAL A 686 30.49 -20.55 16.35
CA VAL A 686 29.55 -21.31 17.16
C VAL A 686 29.48 -20.75 18.59
N PRO A 687 28.31 -20.27 19.06
CA PRO A 687 28.20 -19.56 20.36
C PRO A 687 28.24 -20.48 21.57
N THR A 688 27.90 -21.76 21.41
CA THR A 688 27.82 -22.73 22.51
C THR A 688 28.47 -24.03 22.09
N LEU A 689 29.27 -24.62 22.96
CA LEU A 689 29.91 -25.92 22.76
C LEU A 689 28.87 -27.05 22.76
N PRO A 690 29.21 -28.26 22.27
CA PRO A 690 28.27 -29.39 22.23
C PRO A 690 27.64 -29.76 23.59
N ASN A 691 28.33 -29.46 24.69
CA ASN A 691 27.85 -29.67 26.07
C ASN A 691 26.93 -28.54 26.59
N GLY A 692 26.60 -27.56 25.75
CA GLY A 692 25.76 -26.41 26.08
C GLY A 692 26.47 -25.28 26.82
N GLN A 693 27.77 -25.40 27.12
CA GLN A 693 28.54 -24.31 27.73
C GLN A 693 28.84 -23.21 26.69
N PRO A 694 29.00 -21.93 27.10
CA PRO A 694 29.45 -20.87 26.21
C PRO A 694 30.78 -21.24 25.55
N ASN A 695 30.92 -20.98 24.26
CA ASN A 695 32.18 -21.18 23.56
C ASN A 695 33.11 -19.97 23.75
N PRO A 696 34.27 -20.12 24.41
CA PRO A 696 35.21 -19.01 24.61
C PRO A 696 35.83 -18.48 23.31
N ASP A 697 35.86 -19.31 22.26
CA ASP A 697 36.44 -18.95 20.96
C ASP A 697 35.42 -18.29 20.02
N TYR A 698 34.16 -18.14 20.45
CA TYR A 698 33.09 -17.57 19.64
C TYR A 698 33.36 -16.11 19.29
N GLN A 699 33.41 -15.82 17.99
CA GLN A 699 33.49 -14.47 17.45
C GLN A 699 32.13 -14.11 16.88
N SER A 700 31.42 -13.16 17.48
CA SER A 700 30.06 -12.86 17.03
C SER A 700 30.07 -12.19 15.65
N PRO A 701 29.24 -12.65 14.68
CA PRO A 701 29.07 -11.93 13.42
C PRO A 701 28.51 -10.52 13.67
N TYR A 702 27.72 -10.33 14.73
CA TYR A 702 27.17 -9.03 15.07
C TYR A 702 28.25 -8.04 15.52
N GLU A 703 29.16 -8.47 16.39
CA GLU A 703 30.31 -7.64 16.79
C GLU A 703 31.24 -7.35 15.60
N TYR A 704 31.47 -8.34 14.73
CA TYR A 704 32.28 -8.18 13.52
C TYR A 704 31.75 -7.06 12.62
N PHE A 705 30.45 -7.10 12.28
CA PHE A 705 29.86 -6.09 11.41
C PHE A 705 29.65 -4.73 12.12
N ALA A 706 29.43 -4.72 13.44
CA ALA A 706 29.37 -3.47 14.21
C ALA A 706 30.71 -2.72 14.18
N HIS A 707 31.83 -3.46 14.13
CA HIS A 707 33.18 -2.91 14.16
C HIS A 707 33.92 -2.98 12.82
N LYS A 708 33.24 -3.37 11.72
CA LYS A 708 33.83 -3.51 10.38
C LYS A 708 35.10 -4.37 10.35
N GLY A 709 35.13 -5.44 11.14
CA GLY A 709 36.28 -6.35 11.25
C GLY A 709 37.50 -5.79 11.97
N ALA A 710 37.40 -4.66 12.67
CA ALA A 710 38.50 -4.07 13.44
C ALA A 710 38.66 -4.68 14.85
N LYS A 711 37.77 -5.58 15.28
CA LYS A 711 37.80 -6.25 16.59
C LYS A 711 37.73 -7.75 16.42
#